data_AF-A0A8X7UVW2-F1
#
_entry.id   AF-A0A8X7UVW2-F1
#
_cell.length_a   1.000
_cell.length_b   1.000
_cell.length_c   1.000
_cell.angle_alpha   90.00
_cell.angle_beta   90.00
_cell.angle_gamma   90.00
#
_symmetry.space_group_name_H-M   'P 1'
#
loop_
_entity.id
_entity.type
_entity.pdbx_description
1 polymer ?
#
loop_
_entity_poly.entity_id
_entity_poly.type
_entity_poly.pdbx_seq_one_letter_code
_entity_poly.pdbx_strand_id
1 'polypeptide(L)'
;MWKILALFYVSLICLGLSVSPVDAYGRRQLRFNSNGRFKILQTQCSNVTPEELPYCSDLNTTSFIQRTIASEKPDLIVFSGDNVNGMCESGDAAKTMNMAFAPAIEAKIPWVAILGNHDQESDMTRETMMKHIVKMPYTLSEVNPFGSGIFPIDGFGNYNLQIEGPFGSPLFFKSLLNVYMLDGGDYVKLDGFAFNYDWVKSSQVNWYEHASKWQEMEYKRWPFPQNSTAPGLVYVHIPVPEFKQFSEPRQMTGVRQEQTCSAPINSGLFTKLVERGEVKGVFSGHDHVNDFCATLNGVNLCYAGGSGYHGYGKTGWARRVRVVEAQLEKTKYGRWGAVDKITTWKRLDDKNHSLIDTQLLWSKNTRDNVYGMCESGDVAKSMDMAFAPAIEARIPWVAILGNHDQESDMTRETLMKYIVKMPYTLSEVNPFGSWLYPIDGFGNYNLQIEGPFGSPLFFKSLLNLYMLDGGDYVKLDGFAFNYDWVKSSQVNWYEHASKWQEMEYKKWPFPQNSTAPGLVYLHIPVPEFKQFSTPSYGVIGVRQEQTCSAPINSGLFTKLVERGEVKGVFSGHDHVNDFCATLNGVNLCYAGGSGYHGYGKTGWARRVRVVEAQLEKTKYGRWGAVDKITTWKRLDDKNHSLIDTQLLWSKNTTLDANYRFKCNKIKQH
;
A
#
# COMPACT_ATOMS: atom_id res chain seq x y z
N MET A 1 -49.51 -17.49 52.66
CA MET A 1 -49.80 -18.93 52.90
C MET A 1 -50.70 -19.41 51.77
N TRP A 2 -50.56 -20.55 51.13
CA TRP A 2 -49.49 -21.54 50.93
C TRP A 2 -50.18 -22.62 50.07
N LYS A 3 -49.54 -23.11 49.00
CA LYS A 3 -49.81 -24.39 48.31
C LYS A 3 -51.15 -24.46 47.56
N ILE A 4 -51.18 -24.68 46.26
CA ILE A 4 -50.83 -25.97 45.65
C ILE A 4 -49.76 -25.81 44.56
N LEU A 5 -48.75 -26.67 44.69
CA LEU A 5 -47.53 -26.83 43.92
C LEU A 5 -47.57 -28.24 43.29
N ALA A 6 -46.91 -28.41 42.14
CA ALA A 6 -46.59 -29.68 41.47
C ALA A 6 -47.77 -30.36 40.74
N LEU A 7 -47.73 -30.61 39.43
CA LEU A 7 -46.66 -31.24 38.64
C LEU A 7 -46.66 -30.69 37.20
N PHE A 8 -45.48 -30.36 36.67
CA PHE A 8 -44.99 -30.57 35.28
C PHE A 8 -43.76 -29.67 35.04
N TYR A 9 -42.64 -30.04 35.67
CA TYR A 9 -41.26 -29.80 35.24
C TYR A 9 -40.76 -31.23 34.91
N VAL A 10 -40.03 -31.59 33.86
CA VAL A 10 -38.86 -30.99 33.21
C VAL A 10 -38.73 -31.71 31.85
N SER A 11 -38.53 -30.99 30.74
CA SER A 11 -37.54 -31.32 29.70
C SER A 11 -37.77 -30.50 28.43
N LEU A 12 -37.27 -29.25 28.43
CA LEU A 12 -36.78 -28.62 27.22
C LEU A 12 -35.48 -27.90 27.60
N ILE A 13 -34.41 -28.68 27.54
CA ILE A 13 -33.05 -28.18 27.54
C ILE A 13 -32.92 -27.23 26.36
N CYS A 14 -32.50 -26.00 26.65
CA CYS A 14 -32.07 -25.01 25.67
C CYS A 14 -31.01 -25.60 24.72
N LEU A 15 -31.44 -26.04 23.54
CA LEU A 15 -30.63 -25.98 22.33
C LEU A 15 -30.80 -24.57 21.75
N GLY A 16 -30.08 -23.62 22.33
CA GLY A 16 -29.86 -22.31 21.72
C GLY A 16 -28.93 -22.47 20.52
N LEU A 17 -29.43 -23.10 19.44
CA LEU A 17 -28.85 -22.89 18.12
C LEU A 17 -29.25 -21.48 17.70
N SER A 18 -28.37 -20.52 17.93
CA SER A 18 -28.48 -19.18 17.34
C SER A 18 -28.39 -19.33 15.82
N VAL A 19 -29.54 -19.47 15.16
CA VAL A 19 -29.63 -19.40 13.71
C VAL A 19 -29.43 -17.92 13.37
N SER A 20 -28.20 -17.53 13.01
CA SER A 20 -27.95 -16.19 12.48
C SER A 20 -28.90 -15.94 11.31
N PRO A 21 -29.64 -14.81 11.28
CA PRO A 21 -30.53 -14.51 10.17
C PRO A 21 -29.73 -14.49 8.87
N VAL A 22 -30.35 -15.05 7.85
CA VAL A 22 -29.81 -15.14 6.49
C VAL A 22 -30.22 -13.87 5.76
N ASP A 23 -29.29 -13.20 5.07
CA ASP A 23 -29.60 -11.99 4.30
C ASP A 23 -30.44 -12.31 3.05
N ALA A 24 -30.83 -11.27 2.30
CA ALA A 24 -31.63 -11.39 1.08
C ALA A 24 -30.98 -12.23 -0.04
N TYR A 25 -29.71 -12.61 0.13
CA TYR A 25 -28.92 -13.41 -0.81
C TYR A 25 -28.57 -14.80 -0.28
N GLY A 26 -29.14 -15.24 0.85
CA GLY A 26 -28.88 -16.58 1.38
C GLY A 26 -27.61 -16.67 2.24
N ARG A 27 -26.98 -15.55 2.63
CA ARG A 27 -25.69 -15.54 3.33
C ARG A 27 -25.85 -15.41 4.85
N ARG A 28 -25.00 -16.13 5.59
CA ARG A 28 -24.96 -16.13 7.06
C ARG A 28 -24.10 -14.95 7.54
N GLN A 29 -24.71 -13.95 8.18
CA GLN A 29 -24.00 -12.75 8.63
C GLN A 29 -23.08 -13.03 9.84
N LEU A 30 -21.85 -12.48 9.81
CA LEU A 30 -20.89 -12.53 10.92
C LEU A 30 -21.25 -11.51 11.99
N ARG A 31 -21.22 -11.92 13.25
CA ARG A 31 -21.65 -11.09 14.39
C ARG A 31 -20.79 -11.35 15.62
N PHE A 32 -20.58 -10.32 16.43
CA PHE A 32 -20.04 -10.50 17.78
C PHE A 32 -20.95 -11.43 18.59
N ASN A 33 -20.35 -12.34 19.37
CA ASN A 33 -21.11 -13.24 20.22
C ASN A 33 -21.74 -12.50 21.42
N SER A 34 -22.59 -13.19 22.19
CA SER A 34 -23.30 -12.61 23.34
C SER A 34 -22.36 -12.07 24.43
N ASN A 35 -21.11 -12.55 24.47
CA ASN A 35 -20.07 -12.07 25.37
C ASN A 35 -19.31 -10.85 24.82
N GLY A 36 -19.73 -10.30 23.67
CA GLY A 36 -19.10 -9.14 23.03
C GLY A 36 -17.71 -9.43 22.48
N ARG A 37 -17.41 -10.68 22.12
CA ARG A 37 -16.13 -11.08 21.54
C ARG A 37 -16.34 -11.62 20.12
N PHE A 38 -15.32 -11.48 19.28
CA PHE A 38 -15.23 -12.11 17.98
C PHE A 38 -13.80 -12.64 17.78
N LYS A 39 -13.65 -13.94 17.55
CA LYS A 39 -12.35 -14.60 17.45
C LYS A 39 -12.10 -15.18 16.06
N ILE A 40 -10.97 -14.81 15.47
CA ILE A 40 -10.50 -15.27 14.16
C ILE A 40 -9.30 -16.20 14.36
N LEU A 41 -9.33 -17.37 13.72
CA LEU A 41 -8.20 -18.28 13.64
C LEU A 41 -7.54 -18.16 12.26
N GLN A 42 -6.25 -17.83 12.21
CA GLN A 42 -5.45 -17.71 10.97
C GLN A 42 -4.47 -18.88 10.83
N THR A 43 -4.44 -19.49 9.64
CA THR A 43 -3.67 -20.71 9.34
C THR A 43 -2.94 -20.62 7.96
N GLN A 44 -1.84 -21.38 7.79
CA GLN A 44 -0.98 -21.50 6.57
C GLN A 44 -0.17 -22.84 6.58
N CYS A 45 0.69 -23.28 5.63
CA CYS A 45 1.26 -24.67 5.60
C CYS A 45 2.82 -24.87 5.40
N SER A 46 3.62 -25.54 6.30
CA SER A 46 4.83 -26.38 5.90
C SER A 46 6.08 -26.82 6.79
N ASN A 47 6.51 -28.13 6.87
CA ASN A 47 7.76 -28.95 7.14
C ASN A 47 8.26 -29.38 8.55
N VAL A 48 8.18 -30.68 8.85
CA VAL A 48 8.60 -31.35 10.12
C VAL A 48 9.79 -32.30 9.97
N THR A 49 10.27 -32.87 11.08
CA THR A 49 11.57 -33.58 11.18
C THR A 49 11.56 -35.02 10.65
N PRO A 50 12.75 -35.65 10.44
CA PRO A 50 12.88 -37.05 9.99
C PRO A 50 12.20 -38.11 10.87
N GLU A 51 12.02 -37.83 12.16
CA GLU A 51 11.31 -38.70 13.11
C GLU A 51 9.78 -38.54 13.02
N GLU A 52 9.32 -37.38 12.52
CA GLU A 52 7.89 -37.02 12.36
C GLU A 52 7.35 -37.34 10.95
N LEU A 53 8.24 -37.66 10.01
CA LEU A 53 7.96 -38.02 8.62
C LEU A 53 6.92 -39.15 8.44
N PRO A 54 6.92 -40.25 9.23
CA PRO A 54 5.89 -41.30 9.13
C PRO A 54 4.47 -40.85 9.51
N TYR A 55 4.35 -39.70 10.19
CA TYR A 55 3.08 -39.12 10.62
C TYR A 55 2.74 -37.85 9.82
N CYS A 56 3.62 -37.40 8.92
CA CYS A 56 3.45 -36.18 8.16
C CYS A 56 2.47 -36.37 7.00
N SER A 57 1.18 -36.23 7.29
CA SER A 57 0.10 -36.22 6.29
C SER A 57 -0.79 -35.00 6.48
N ASP A 58 -1.68 -34.71 5.53
CA ASP A 58 -2.77 -33.72 5.73
C ASP A 58 -3.57 -33.96 7.01
N LEU A 59 -3.54 -35.19 7.55
CA LEU A 59 -4.16 -35.54 8.83
C LEU A 59 -3.51 -34.83 10.02
N ASN A 60 -2.21 -34.50 9.98
CA ASN A 60 -1.55 -33.78 11.07
C ASN A 60 -1.91 -32.30 11.08
N THR A 61 -1.91 -31.65 9.90
CA THR A 61 -2.46 -30.30 9.72
C THR A 61 -3.92 -30.26 10.17
N THR A 62 -4.72 -31.21 9.70
CA THR A 62 -6.14 -31.36 10.05
C THR A 62 -6.32 -31.53 11.55
N SER A 63 -5.56 -32.43 12.17
CA SER A 63 -5.64 -32.70 13.61
C SER A 63 -5.21 -31.49 14.43
N PHE A 64 -4.18 -30.75 14.00
CA PHE A 64 -3.77 -29.51 14.65
C PHE A 64 -4.83 -28.42 14.56
N ILE A 65 -5.42 -28.22 13.38
CA ILE A 65 -6.52 -27.27 13.19
C ILE A 65 -7.73 -27.70 14.03
N GLN A 66 -8.09 -28.98 14.06
CA GLN A 66 -9.19 -29.51 14.89
C GLN A 66 -8.93 -29.30 16.39
N ARG A 67 -7.71 -29.57 16.89
CA ARG A 67 -7.32 -29.27 18.28
C ARG A 67 -7.43 -27.78 18.59
N THR A 68 -7.01 -26.92 17.66
CA THR A 68 -7.11 -25.48 17.81
C THR A 68 -8.57 -25.02 17.83
N ILE A 69 -9.41 -25.53 16.92
CA ILE A 69 -10.84 -25.24 16.92
C ILE A 69 -11.48 -25.61 18.26
N ALA A 70 -11.13 -26.78 18.81
CA ALA A 70 -11.65 -27.25 20.09
C ALA A 70 -11.21 -26.37 21.27
N SER A 71 -9.95 -25.93 21.29
CA SER A 71 -9.37 -25.14 22.37
C SER A 71 -9.77 -23.66 22.31
N GLU A 72 -9.76 -23.07 21.11
CA GLU A 72 -9.97 -21.64 20.90
C GLU A 72 -11.41 -21.26 20.60
N LYS A 73 -12.19 -22.16 20.00
CA LYS A 73 -13.59 -21.93 19.59
C LYS A 73 -13.76 -20.64 18.77
N PRO A 74 -13.09 -20.53 17.60
CA PRO A 74 -13.17 -19.34 16.77
C PRO A 74 -14.57 -19.11 16.18
N ASP A 75 -14.92 -17.85 15.97
CA ASP A 75 -16.15 -17.43 15.27
C ASP A 75 -15.95 -17.41 13.74
N LEU A 76 -14.69 -17.30 13.28
CA LEU A 76 -14.29 -17.31 11.86
C LEU A 76 -12.91 -17.97 11.70
N ILE A 77 -12.70 -18.75 10.63
CA ILE A 77 -11.38 -19.26 10.23
C ILE A 77 -10.92 -18.55 8.95
N VAL A 78 -9.69 -18.03 8.94
CA VAL A 78 -9.06 -17.40 7.77
C VAL A 78 -7.91 -18.29 7.29
N PHE A 79 -8.03 -18.77 6.06
CA PHE A 79 -6.95 -19.43 5.33
C PHE A 79 -6.22 -18.38 4.50
N SER A 80 -5.03 -17.96 4.94
CA SER A 80 -4.34 -16.78 4.41
C SER A 80 -3.41 -17.09 3.22
N GLY A 81 -3.83 -17.95 2.30
CA GLY A 81 -3.12 -18.31 1.08
C GLY A 81 -2.17 -19.51 1.20
N ASP A 82 -1.73 -20.01 0.03
CA ASP A 82 -1.03 -21.29 -0.14
C ASP A 82 -1.82 -22.45 0.45
N ASN A 83 -3.07 -22.53 0.01
CA ASN A 83 -4.03 -23.56 0.40
C ASN A 83 -3.72 -24.89 -0.29
N VAL A 84 -3.10 -24.82 -1.48
CA VAL A 84 -2.62 -25.96 -2.27
C VAL A 84 -1.12 -25.79 -2.54
N ASN A 85 -0.37 -26.89 -2.50
CA ASN A 85 1.02 -26.93 -2.97
C ASN A 85 1.06 -27.53 -4.38
N GLY A 86 1.56 -26.77 -5.37
CA GLY A 86 1.67 -27.22 -6.76
C GLY A 86 2.64 -28.39 -6.98
N MET A 87 3.52 -28.69 -6.03
CA MET A 87 4.50 -29.77 -6.15
C MET A 87 4.01 -31.16 -5.69
N CYS A 88 2.80 -31.28 -5.14
CA CYS A 88 2.29 -32.54 -4.59
C CYS A 88 1.37 -33.30 -5.58
N GLU A 89 1.96 -34.25 -6.31
CA GLU A 89 1.49 -35.55 -6.89
C GLU A 89 0.06 -35.81 -7.42
N SER A 90 -0.91 -34.91 -7.30
CA SER A 90 -2.18 -35.06 -8.02
C SER A 90 -2.49 -33.76 -8.73
N GLY A 91 -2.54 -33.78 -10.07
CA GLY A 91 -3.14 -32.71 -10.86
C GLY A 91 -4.64 -32.61 -10.66
N ASP A 92 -5.07 -32.51 -9.40
CA ASP A 92 -6.45 -32.38 -8.90
C ASP A 92 -6.43 -31.41 -7.70
N ALA A 93 -6.24 -30.13 -7.99
CA ALA A 93 -6.21 -29.07 -6.99
C ALA A 93 -7.54 -28.94 -6.24
N ALA A 94 -8.66 -29.32 -6.87
CA ALA A 94 -9.98 -29.30 -6.25
C ALA A 94 -10.07 -30.27 -5.07
N LYS A 95 -9.54 -31.50 -5.21
CA LYS A 95 -9.47 -32.47 -4.12
C LYS A 95 -8.61 -31.98 -2.97
N THR A 96 -7.43 -31.42 -3.26
CA THR A 96 -6.52 -30.89 -2.22
C THR A 96 -7.15 -29.74 -1.46
N MET A 97 -7.80 -28.79 -2.15
CA MET A 97 -8.57 -27.72 -1.50
C MET A 97 -9.68 -28.26 -0.59
N ASN A 98 -10.43 -29.28 -1.05
CA ASN A 98 -11.49 -29.87 -0.24
C ASN A 98 -10.96 -30.43 1.07
N MET A 99 -9.77 -31.05 1.05
CA MET A 99 -9.10 -31.57 2.25
C MET A 99 -8.59 -30.45 3.14
N ALA A 100 -7.97 -29.40 2.57
CA ALA A 100 -7.46 -28.26 3.33
C ALA A 100 -8.54 -27.54 4.14
N PHE A 101 -9.75 -27.39 3.57
CA PHE A 101 -10.88 -26.71 4.22
C PHE A 101 -11.80 -27.64 5.02
N ALA A 102 -11.63 -28.97 4.93
CA ALA A 102 -12.45 -29.95 5.63
C ALA A 102 -12.61 -29.68 7.14
N PRO A 103 -11.55 -29.31 7.91
CA PRO A 103 -11.70 -29.06 9.34
C PRO A 103 -12.71 -27.96 9.68
N ALA A 104 -12.76 -26.88 8.87
CA ALA A 104 -13.71 -25.80 9.06
C ALA A 104 -15.14 -26.22 8.68
N ILE A 105 -15.27 -26.97 7.58
CA ILE A 105 -16.54 -27.46 7.05
C ILE A 105 -17.19 -28.46 8.03
N GLU A 106 -16.41 -29.43 8.51
CA GLU A 106 -16.85 -30.45 9.48
C GLU A 106 -17.26 -29.81 10.82
N ALA A 107 -16.49 -28.81 11.28
CA ALA A 107 -16.82 -28.04 12.47
C ALA A 107 -18.02 -27.10 12.28
N LYS A 108 -18.49 -26.90 11.05
CA LYS A 108 -19.57 -25.96 10.66
C LYS A 108 -19.27 -24.52 11.08
N ILE A 109 -17.99 -24.16 11.12
CA ILE A 109 -17.51 -22.82 11.45
C ILE A 109 -17.41 -22.03 10.13
N PRO A 110 -17.93 -20.80 10.08
CA PRO A 110 -17.72 -19.93 8.92
C PRO A 110 -16.23 -19.77 8.62
N TRP A 111 -15.86 -19.80 7.35
CA TRP A 111 -14.46 -19.66 6.96
C TRP A 111 -14.30 -18.86 5.68
N VAL A 112 -13.12 -18.29 5.50
CA VAL A 112 -12.75 -17.53 4.31
C VAL A 112 -11.34 -17.86 3.88
N ALA A 113 -11.07 -17.71 2.58
CA ALA A 113 -9.74 -17.91 2.01
C ALA A 113 -9.34 -16.73 1.11
N ILE A 114 -8.04 -16.42 1.14
CA ILE A 114 -7.35 -15.70 0.08
C ILE A 114 -6.39 -16.68 -0.60
N LEU A 115 -5.98 -16.32 -1.81
CA LEU A 115 -5.06 -17.13 -2.60
C LEU A 115 -3.61 -16.68 -2.37
N GLY A 116 -2.69 -17.63 -2.33
CA GLY A 116 -1.25 -17.42 -2.29
C GLY A 116 -0.60 -17.65 -3.65
N ASN A 117 0.74 -17.55 -3.70
CA ASN A 117 1.48 -17.73 -4.94
C ASN A 117 1.46 -19.18 -5.43
N HIS A 118 1.35 -20.16 -4.52
CA HIS A 118 1.33 -21.58 -4.87
C HIS A 118 -0.04 -22.09 -5.36
N ASP A 119 -1.12 -21.36 -5.10
CA ASP A 119 -2.49 -21.83 -5.36
C ASP A 119 -2.85 -21.99 -6.85
N GLN A 120 -2.03 -21.46 -7.77
CA GLN A 120 -2.23 -21.63 -9.22
C GLN A 120 -1.13 -22.45 -9.92
N GLU A 121 -0.34 -23.21 -9.16
CA GLU A 121 0.77 -24.02 -9.68
C GLU A 121 0.35 -25.44 -10.11
N SER A 122 -0.95 -25.80 -9.96
CA SER A 122 -1.54 -27.08 -10.38
C SER A 122 -2.43 -26.93 -11.64
N ASP A 123 -3.44 -27.79 -11.81
CA ASP A 123 -4.37 -27.91 -12.93
C ASP A 123 -5.49 -26.86 -13.00
N MET A 124 -5.54 -25.90 -12.07
CA MET A 124 -6.58 -24.87 -12.00
C MET A 124 -6.00 -23.45 -12.03
N THR A 125 -6.63 -22.55 -12.78
CA THR A 125 -6.30 -21.12 -12.75
C THR A 125 -6.76 -20.47 -11.44
N ARG A 126 -6.15 -19.35 -11.06
CA ARG A 126 -6.56 -18.53 -9.89
C ARG A 126 -8.05 -18.17 -9.87
N GLU A 127 -8.60 -17.83 -11.03
CA GLU A 127 -10.05 -17.57 -11.17
C GLU A 127 -10.88 -18.82 -10.88
N THR A 128 -10.51 -19.95 -11.48
CA THR A 128 -11.22 -21.23 -11.33
C THR A 128 -11.13 -21.71 -9.89
N MET A 129 -9.96 -21.54 -9.25
CA MET A 129 -9.70 -21.79 -7.83
C MET A 129 -10.69 -21.03 -6.96
N MET A 130 -10.75 -19.71 -7.11
CA MET A 130 -11.66 -18.88 -6.31
C MET A 130 -13.13 -19.22 -6.57
N LYS A 131 -13.51 -19.47 -7.83
CA LYS A 131 -14.86 -19.91 -8.22
C LYS A 131 -15.25 -21.28 -7.64
N HIS A 132 -14.28 -22.14 -7.33
CA HIS A 132 -14.51 -23.39 -6.61
C HIS A 132 -14.69 -23.12 -5.12
N ILE A 133 -13.79 -22.36 -4.50
CA ILE A 133 -13.82 -22.02 -3.07
C ILE A 133 -15.17 -21.43 -2.66
N VAL A 134 -15.70 -20.45 -3.41
CA VAL A 134 -16.97 -19.77 -3.05
C VAL A 134 -18.21 -20.67 -3.10
N LYS A 135 -18.12 -21.87 -3.68
CA LYS A 135 -19.23 -22.84 -3.74
C LYS A 135 -19.20 -23.83 -2.58
N MET A 136 -18.14 -23.82 -1.77
CA MET A 136 -17.95 -24.79 -0.70
C MET A 136 -18.83 -24.47 0.52
N PRO A 137 -19.28 -25.48 1.28
CA PRO A 137 -20.13 -25.26 2.45
C PRO A 137 -19.47 -24.35 3.49
N TYR A 138 -20.28 -23.48 4.10
CA TYR A 138 -19.88 -22.56 5.18
C TYR A 138 -18.80 -21.52 4.82
N THR A 139 -18.36 -21.45 3.56
CA THR A 139 -17.48 -20.37 3.12
C THR A 139 -18.22 -19.04 3.09
N LEU A 140 -17.53 -17.96 3.44
CA LEU A 140 -17.98 -16.57 3.23
C LEU A 140 -17.08 -15.86 2.20
N SER A 141 -16.23 -16.61 1.50
CA SER A 141 -15.33 -16.05 0.50
C SER A 141 -16.12 -15.55 -0.71
N GLU A 142 -15.64 -14.49 -1.35
CA GLU A 142 -16.23 -13.97 -2.59
C GLU A 142 -15.19 -14.01 -3.73
N VAL A 143 -15.66 -14.14 -4.97
CA VAL A 143 -14.75 -14.12 -6.13
C VAL A 143 -14.12 -12.75 -6.29
N ASN A 144 -14.92 -11.70 -6.16
CA ASN A 144 -14.53 -10.29 -6.16
C ASN A 144 -15.75 -9.47 -5.72
N PRO A 145 -15.59 -8.16 -5.43
CA PRO A 145 -16.68 -7.32 -4.97
C PRO A 145 -17.77 -7.18 -6.03
N PHE A 146 -19.01 -6.94 -5.59
CA PHE A 146 -20.12 -6.68 -6.50
C PHE A 146 -19.85 -5.47 -7.40
N GLY A 147 -20.10 -5.60 -8.70
CA GLY A 147 -19.82 -4.55 -9.69
C GLY A 147 -18.41 -4.61 -10.30
N SER A 148 -17.56 -5.56 -9.91
CA SER A 148 -16.23 -5.76 -10.50
C SER A 148 -16.25 -6.13 -12.00
N GLY A 149 -17.37 -6.61 -12.53
CA GLY A 149 -17.58 -6.78 -13.97
C GLY A 149 -17.75 -5.47 -14.75
N ILE A 150 -18.03 -4.36 -14.06
CA ILE A 150 -18.16 -3.01 -14.64
C ILE A 150 -16.88 -2.20 -14.40
N PHE A 151 -16.28 -2.34 -13.21
CA PHE A 151 -14.98 -1.77 -12.85
C PHE A 151 -14.00 -2.90 -12.51
N PRO A 152 -13.20 -3.36 -13.48
CA PRO A 152 -12.28 -4.48 -13.28
C PRO A 152 -11.33 -4.23 -12.11
N ILE A 153 -11.21 -5.24 -11.24
CA ILE A 153 -10.26 -5.31 -10.14
C ILE A 153 -9.28 -6.45 -10.43
N ASP A 154 -8.00 -6.22 -10.16
CA ASP A 154 -6.96 -7.24 -10.35
C ASP A 154 -7.11 -8.38 -9.34
N GLY A 155 -6.79 -9.60 -9.80
CA GLY A 155 -6.86 -10.81 -8.98
C GLY A 155 -8.28 -11.32 -8.69
N PHE A 156 -8.36 -12.31 -7.81
CA PHE A 156 -9.58 -12.99 -7.36
C PHE A 156 -9.49 -13.25 -5.86
N GLY A 157 -10.58 -13.01 -5.14
CA GLY A 157 -10.63 -13.11 -3.69
C GLY A 157 -10.50 -11.75 -2.99
N ASN A 158 -10.80 -10.65 -3.68
CA ASN A 158 -10.88 -9.32 -3.06
C ASN A 158 -12.28 -9.09 -2.50
N TYR A 159 -12.44 -8.95 -1.18
CA TYR A 159 -13.76 -8.70 -0.57
C TYR A 159 -13.66 -8.17 0.85
N ASN A 160 -14.73 -7.54 1.34
CA ASN A 160 -14.83 -7.04 2.71
C ASN A 160 -15.91 -7.80 3.48
N LEU A 161 -15.54 -8.39 4.61
CA LEU A 161 -16.47 -8.97 5.57
C LEU A 161 -16.83 -7.93 6.63
N GLN A 162 -18.12 -7.70 6.80
CA GLN A 162 -18.65 -6.84 7.85
C GLN A 162 -19.03 -7.68 9.05
N ILE A 163 -18.42 -7.42 10.21
CA ILE A 163 -18.74 -8.12 11.45
C ILE A 163 -19.65 -7.21 12.25
N GLU A 164 -20.92 -7.59 12.33
CA GLU A 164 -21.97 -6.76 12.90
C GLU A 164 -22.10 -6.90 14.42
N GLY A 165 -22.80 -5.95 15.03
CA GLY A 165 -23.09 -5.96 16.46
C GLY A 165 -23.87 -7.20 16.94
N PRO A 166 -23.78 -7.52 18.24
CA PRO A 166 -24.41 -8.70 18.81
C PRO A 166 -25.94 -8.59 18.80
N PHE A 167 -26.60 -9.75 18.76
CA PHE A 167 -28.07 -9.85 18.78
C PHE A 167 -28.68 -9.11 19.97
N GLY A 168 -29.72 -8.32 19.71
CA GLY A 168 -30.40 -7.51 20.71
C GLY A 168 -29.66 -6.22 21.13
N SER A 169 -28.50 -5.91 20.52
CA SER A 169 -27.82 -4.62 20.76
C SER A 169 -28.37 -3.51 19.85
N PRO A 170 -28.27 -2.23 20.27
CA PRO A 170 -28.56 -1.09 19.38
C PRO A 170 -27.73 -1.09 18.09
N LEU A 171 -26.54 -1.69 18.14
CA LEU A 171 -25.61 -1.76 17.02
C LEU A 171 -25.81 -3.02 16.16
N PHE A 172 -26.95 -3.72 16.31
CA PHE A 172 -27.20 -5.00 15.64
C PHE A 172 -26.97 -4.93 14.13
N PHE A 173 -27.45 -3.91 13.43
CA PHE A 173 -27.27 -3.79 11.97
C PHE A 173 -26.04 -2.95 11.57
N LYS A 174 -25.07 -2.75 12.46
CA LYS A 174 -23.86 -1.95 12.18
C LYS A 174 -22.63 -2.84 12.14
N SER A 175 -21.83 -2.69 11.09
CA SER A 175 -20.47 -3.24 11.02
C SER A 175 -19.62 -2.59 12.11
N LEU A 176 -19.15 -3.38 13.07
CA LEU A 176 -18.30 -2.94 14.18
C LEU A 176 -16.83 -3.27 13.95
N LEU A 177 -16.53 -4.22 13.06
CA LEU A 177 -15.20 -4.60 12.62
C LEU A 177 -15.27 -4.98 11.14
N ASN A 178 -14.37 -4.44 10.32
CA ASN A 178 -14.27 -4.79 8.90
C ASN A 178 -13.04 -5.68 8.68
N VAL A 179 -13.19 -6.72 7.85
CA VAL A 179 -12.09 -7.62 7.49
C VAL A 179 -11.94 -7.62 5.97
N TYR A 180 -10.88 -6.99 5.49
CA TYR A 180 -10.56 -6.85 4.09
C TYR A 180 -9.64 -8.00 3.64
N MET A 181 -10.07 -8.71 2.61
CA MET A 181 -9.34 -9.79 1.97
C MET A 181 -8.77 -9.26 0.66
N LEU A 182 -7.47 -9.41 0.44
CA LEU A 182 -6.78 -8.92 -0.75
C LEU A 182 -5.96 -10.03 -1.42
N ASP A 183 -6.11 -10.11 -2.74
CA ASP A 183 -5.29 -10.97 -3.58
C ASP A 183 -3.93 -10.33 -3.87
N GLY A 184 -2.84 -10.88 -3.32
CA GLY A 184 -1.48 -10.37 -3.56
C GLY A 184 -0.88 -10.77 -4.91
N GLY A 185 -1.54 -11.62 -5.68
CA GLY A 185 -1.01 -12.24 -6.90
C GLY A 185 -0.10 -13.45 -6.63
N ASP A 186 0.70 -13.82 -7.62
CA ASP A 186 1.67 -14.92 -7.57
C ASP A 186 3.11 -14.46 -7.86
N TYR A 187 3.52 -14.43 -9.13
CA TYR A 187 4.85 -14.04 -9.59
C TYR A 187 4.71 -13.02 -10.71
N VAL A 188 5.67 -12.10 -10.77
CA VAL A 188 5.67 -11.00 -11.74
C VAL A 188 5.86 -11.54 -13.16
N LYS A 189 4.93 -11.19 -14.06
CA LYS A 189 4.95 -11.55 -15.50
C LYS A 189 5.58 -10.47 -16.40
N LEU A 190 6.30 -9.51 -15.83
CA LEU A 190 6.96 -8.41 -16.54
C LEU A 190 8.42 -8.73 -16.86
N ASP A 191 8.86 -8.34 -18.05
CA ASP A 191 10.25 -8.48 -18.49
C ASP A 191 11.21 -7.73 -17.54
N GLY A 192 12.30 -8.38 -17.15
CA GLY A 192 13.29 -7.86 -16.20
C GLY A 192 12.97 -8.11 -14.71
N PHE A 193 11.77 -8.63 -14.40
CA PHE A 193 11.34 -8.98 -13.04
C PHE A 193 11.04 -10.48 -12.87
N ALA A 194 11.41 -11.31 -13.85
CA ALA A 194 11.24 -12.75 -13.79
C ALA A 194 11.73 -13.32 -12.44
N PHE A 195 10.95 -14.22 -11.85
CA PHE A 195 11.18 -14.86 -10.54
C PHE A 195 10.97 -13.97 -9.29
N ASN A 196 10.41 -12.76 -9.42
CA ASN A 196 9.97 -11.99 -8.26
C ASN A 196 8.49 -12.23 -7.92
N TYR A 197 8.10 -11.99 -6.67
CA TYR A 197 6.72 -12.07 -6.18
C TYR A 197 5.86 -10.90 -6.68
N ASP A 198 4.62 -11.20 -7.03
CA ASP A 198 3.64 -10.21 -7.44
C ASP A 198 3.14 -9.35 -6.26
N TRP A 199 2.36 -8.30 -6.53
CA TRP A 199 1.89 -7.34 -5.53
C TRP A 199 0.42 -6.95 -5.72
N VAL A 200 -0.21 -6.49 -4.63
CA VAL A 200 -1.54 -5.87 -4.65
C VAL A 200 -1.54 -4.65 -5.57
N LYS A 201 -2.37 -4.65 -6.60
CA LYS A 201 -2.43 -3.62 -7.64
C LYS A 201 -3.21 -2.38 -7.20
N SER A 202 -3.01 -1.28 -7.93
CA SER A 202 -3.71 -0.01 -7.64
C SER A 202 -5.22 -0.12 -7.76
N SER A 203 -5.76 -0.98 -8.62
CA SER A 203 -7.20 -1.24 -8.70
C SER A 203 -7.77 -1.76 -7.37
N GLN A 204 -7.01 -2.63 -6.69
CA GLN A 204 -7.36 -3.19 -5.39
C GLN A 204 -7.20 -2.17 -4.25
N VAL A 205 -6.15 -1.35 -4.28
CA VAL A 205 -5.96 -0.23 -3.34
C VAL A 205 -7.12 0.79 -3.46
N ASN A 206 -7.52 1.12 -4.70
CA ASN A 206 -8.64 2.02 -4.97
C ASN A 206 -9.97 1.43 -4.54
N TRP A 207 -10.19 0.13 -4.77
CA TRP A 207 -11.35 -0.57 -4.24
C TRP A 207 -11.41 -0.52 -2.71
N TYR A 208 -10.30 -0.83 -2.03
CA TYR A 208 -10.20 -0.74 -0.57
C TYR A 208 -10.58 0.66 -0.08
N GLU A 209 -10.03 1.71 -0.71
CA GLU A 209 -10.33 3.09 -0.33
C GLU A 209 -11.82 3.40 -0.43
N HIS A 210 -12.48 3.00 -1.52
CA HIS A 210 -13.91 3.19 -1.69
C HIS A 210 -14.73 2.39 -0.66
N ALA A 211 -14.36 1.12 -0.44
CA ALA A 211 -15.01 0.28 0.55
C ALA A 211 -14.88 0.88 1.95
N SER A 212 -13.68 1.32 2.34
CA SER A 212 -13.38 2.01 3.60
C SER A 212 -14.23 3.27 3.79
N LYS A 213 -14.31 4.14 2.78
CA LYS A 213 -15.14 5.36 2.83
C LYS A 213 -16.63 5.02 3.00
N TRP A 214 -17.11 3.98 2.31
CA TRP A 214 -18.48 3.51 2.47
C TRP A 214 -18.75 3.00 3.88
N GLN A 215 -17.85 2.19 4.45
CA GLN A 215 -17.99 1.69 5.83
C GLN A 215 -17.97 2.83 6.85
N GLU A 216 -17.12 3.83 6.67
CA GLU A 216 -17.09 5.02 7.52
C GLU A 216 -18.44 5.77 7.51
N MET A 217 -19.02 5.97 6.31
CA MET A 217 -20.32 6.62 6.17
C MET A 217 -21.43 5.84 6.89
N GLU A 218 -21.51 4.52 6.69
CA GLU A 218 -22.52 3.68 7.34
C GLU A 218 -22.33 3.58 8.87
N TYR A 219 -21.09 3.59 9.33
CA TYR A 219 -20.77 3.61 10.75
C TYR A 219 -21.24 4.90 11.43
N LYS A 220 -21.08 6.03 10.75
CA LYS A 220 -21.54 7.37 11.18
C LYS A 220 -23.03 7.63 10.96
N ARG A 221 -23.76 6.73 10.29
CA ARG A 221 -25.19 6.90 9.97
C ARG A 221 -26.11 6.66 11.17
N TRP A 222 -27.26 7.34 11.23
CA TRP A 222 -28.39 7.04 12.14
C TRP A 222 -28.89 5.58 11.96
N PRO A 223 -29.48 4.91 12.97
CA PRO A 223 -29.97 5.45 14.25
C PRO A 223 -28.97 5.52 15.40
N PHE A 224 -27.74 5.00 15.23
CA PHE A 224 -26.71 4.98 16.28
C PHE A 224 -25.34 5.45 15.75
N PRO A 225 -25.21 6.74 15.40
CA PRO A 225 -23.99 7.27 14.81
C PRO A 225 -22.81 7.10 15.77
N GLN A 226 -21.65 6.73 15.22
CA GLN A 226 -20.40 6.62 15.95
C GLN A 226 -19.48 7.79 15.57
N ASN A 227 -18.66 8.28 16.52
CA ASN A 227 -17.82 9.46 16.29
C ASN A 227 -16.46 9.14 15.64
N SER A 228 -16.13 7.86 15.45
CA SER A 228 -14.88 7.38 14.86
C SER A 228 -15.17 6.49 13.63
N THR A 229 -14.15 5.82 13.11
CA THR A 229 -14.30 4.68 12.19
C THR A 229 -14.37 3.37 12.98
N ALA A 230 -15.05 2.36 12.43
CA ALA A 230 -14.94 0.98 12.92
C ALA A 230 -13.54 0.46 12.59
N PRO A 231 -12.83 -0.21 13.53
CA PRO A 231 -11.52 -0.75 13.21
C PRO A 231 -11.59 -1.78 12.06
N GLY A 232 -10.49 -1.91 11.33
CA GLY A 232 -10.32 -2.84 10.22
C GLY A 232 -9.15 -3.80 10.42
N LEU A 233 -9.22 -4.96 9.78
CA LEU A 233 -8.11 -5.91 9.62
C LEU A 233 -7.95 -6.22 8.13
N VAL A 234 -6.71 -6.34 7.66
CA VAL A 234 -6.40 -6.72 6.28
C VAL A 234 -5.70 -8.07 6.29
N TYR A 235 -6.10 -8.97 5.39
CA TYR A 235 -5.40 -10.22 5.13
C TYR A 235 -4.89 -10.24 3.70
N VAL A 236 -3.59 -10.47 3.55
CA VAL A 236 -2.90 -10.57 2.25
C VAL A 236 -1.82 -11.64 2.33
N HIS A 237 -1.75 -12.53 1.35
CA HIS A 237 -0.87 -13.69 1.45
C HIS A 237 0.61 -13.30 1.42
N ILE A 238 1.05 -12.61 0.36
CA ILE A 238 2.41 -12.10 0.21
C ILE A 238 2.56 -10.85 1.09
N PRO A 239 3.58 -10.76 1.97
CA PRO A 239 3.74 -9.63 2.86
C PRO A 239 4.02 -8.34 2.07
N VAL A 240 3.45 -7.22 2.53
CA VAL A 240 3.77 -5.90 1.97
C VAL A 240 5.23 -5.53 2.26
N PRO A 241 5.89 -4.70 1.44
CA PRO A 241 7.31 -4.38 1.60
C PRO A 241 7.72 -3.84 2.98
N GLU A 242 6.79 -3.22 3.71
CA GLU A 242 7.00 -2.67 5.04
C GLU A 242 7.38 -3.73 6.08
N PHE A 243 7.02 -5.00 5.90
CA PHE A 243 7.49 -6.09 6.78
C PHE A 243 9.02 -6.18 6.84
N LYS A 244 9.73 -5.76 5.78
CA LYS A 244 11.21 -5.77 5.72
C LYS A 244 11.86 -4.79 6.71
N GLN A 245 11.12 -3.80 7.23
CA GLN A 245 11.67 -2.75 8.10
C GLN A 245 12.08 -3.25 9.50
N PHE A 246 11.58 -4.42 9.92
CA PHE A 246 11.85 -4.94 11.27
C PHE A 246 12.96 -5.99 11.24
N SER A 247 14.18 -5.61 11.64
CA SER A 247 15.33 -6.51 11.70
C SER A 247 15.67 -6.97 13.11
N GLU A 248 15.35 -6.16 14.12
CA GLU A 248 15.78 -6.39 15.50
C GLU A 248 14.67 -7.03 16.35
N PRO A 249 14.96 -8.05 17.19
CA PRO A 249 13.96 -8.69 18.04
C PRO A 249 13.20 -7.71 18.96
N ARG A 250 13.83 -6.60 19.39
CA ARG A 250 13.18 -5.59 20.24
C ARG A 250 12.06 -4.81 19.54
N GLN A 251 12.00 -4.86 18.21
CA GLN A 251 10.98 -4.17 17.41
C GLN A 251 9.71 -5.00 17.24
N MET A 252 9.70 -6.28 17.67
CA MET A 252 8.65 -7.23 17.33
C MET A 252 8.34 -8.17 18.49
N THR A 253 7.09 -8.64 18.56
CA THR A 253 6.71 -9.76 19.42
C THR A 253 6.67 -11.03 18.58
N GLY A 254 7.33 -12.09 19.02
CA GLY A 254 7.55 -13.31 18.25
C GLY A 254 8.92 -13.31 17.59
N VAL A 255 9.10 -14.12 16.55
CA VAL A 255 10.42 -14.43 16.00
C VAL A 255 10.43 -14.34 14.48
N ARG A 256 11.47 -13.67 13.98
CA ARG A 256 11.87 -13.71 12.58
C ARG A 256 12.93 -14.79 12.40
N GLN A 257 12.62 -15.84 11.63
CA GLN A 257 13.53 -16.95 11.35
C GLN A 257 14.06 -16.94 9.92
N GLU A 258 13.47 -16.14 9.04
CA GLU A 258 13.89 -15.99 7.65
C GLU A 258 13.77 -14.53 7.17
N GLN A 259 14.33 -14.27 5.99
CA GLN A 259 14.16 -12.96 5.37
C GLN A 259 12.72 -12.82 4.88
N THR A 260 12.16 -11.61 5.00
CA THR A 260 10.83 -11.32 4.46
C THR A 260 10.84 -11.38 2.94
N CYS A 261 10.07 -12.31 2.37
CA CYS A 261 9.90 -12.48 0.93
C CYS A 261 8.75 -11.61 0.39
N SER A 262 8.80 -10.29 0.66
CA SER A 262 7.82 -9.36 0.09
C SER A 262 8.04 -9.16 -1.41
N ALA A 263 6.98 -8.72 -2.09
CA ALA A 263 7.09 -8.15 -3.42
C ALA A 263 8.17 -7.04 -3.47
N PRO A 264 8.90 -6.88 -4.60
CA PRO A 264 9.89 -5.81 -4.76
C PRO A 264 9.23 -4.44 -4.98
N ILE A 265 7.95 -4.42 -5.39
CA ILE A 265 7.20 -3.22 -5.71
C ILE A 265 6.28 -2.85 -4.54
N ASN A 266 6.35 -1.60 -4.09
CA ASN A 266 5.41 -1.05 -3.10
C ASN A 266 4.21 -0.41 -3.80
N SER A 267 3.03 -0.97 -3.58
CA SER A 267 1.80 -0.52 -4.23
C SER A 267 1.17 0.73 -3.63
N GLY A 268 1.69 1.20 -2.48
CA GLY A 268 1.04 2.21 -1.67
C GLY A 268 -0.11 1.66 -0.82
N LEU A 269 -0.34 0.34 -0.77
CA LEU A 269 -1.39 -0.25 0.06
C LEU A 269 -1.23 0.16 1.53
N PHE A 270 -0.07 -0.11 2.14
CA PHE A 270 0.17 0.21 3.55
C PHE A 270 -0.04 1.70 3.86
N THR A 271 0.44 2.57 2.97
CA THR A 271 0.20 4.01 3.00
C THR A 271 -1.29 4.34 3.03
N LYS A 272 -2.06 3.73 2.13
CA LYS A 272 -3.51 3.91 2.09
C LYS A 272 -4.19 3.39 3.37
N LEU A 273 -3.69 2.33 4.00
CA LEU A 273 -4.19 1.85 5.30
C LEU A 273 -3.95 2.89 6.41
N VAL A 274 -2.76 3.48 6.44
CA VAL A 274 -2.39 4.55 7.40
C VAL A 274 -3.22 5.80 7.16
N GLU A 275 -3.39 6.24 5.91
CA GLU A 275 -4.20 7.42 5.54
C GLU A 275 -5.66 7.30 5.98
N ARG A 276 -6.24 6.10 5.86
CA ARG A 276 -7.63 5.84 6.28
C ARG A 276 -7.75 5.64 7.79
N GLY A 277 -6.69 5.13 8.43
CA GLY A 277 -6.52 5.12 9.88
C GLY A 277 -7.44 4.16 10.64
N GLU A 278 -8.33 3.44 9.98
CA GLU A 278 -9.24 2.45 10.57
C GLU A 278 -8.58 1.08 10.72
N VAL A 279 -7.69 0.69 9.79
CA VAL A 279 -7.04 -0.63 9.84
C VAL A 279 -5.99 -0.67 10.94
N LYS A 280 -6.09 -1.69 11.81
CA LYS A 280 -5.23 -1.87 12.99
C LYS A 280 -4.27 -3.06 12.89
N GLY A 281 -4.49 -3.93 11.91
CA GLY A 281 -3.62 -5.07 11.66
C GLY A 281 -3.66 -5.51 10.21
N VAL A 282 -2.48 -5.83 9.66
CA VAL A 282 -2.28 -6.52 8.38
C VAL A 282 -1.67 -7.88 8.69
N PHE A 283 -2.33 -8.92 8.25
CA PHE A 283 -1.98 -10.30 8.52
C PHE A 283 -1.52 -10.99 7.25
N SER A 284 -0.35 -11.62 7.33
CA SER A 284 0.29 -12.24 6.18
C SER A 284 0.75 -13.67 6.46
N GLY A 285 0.84 -14.45 5.39
CA GLY A 285 1.43 -15.77 5.38
C GLY A 285 2.80 -15.71 4.70
N HIS A 286 2.99 -16.55 3.69
CA HIS A 286 4.11 -16.66 2.77
C HIS A 286 5.48 -17.05 3.38
N ASP A 287 5.93 -16.36 4.43
CA ASP A 287 7.18 -16.66 5.13
C ASP A 287 6.88 -17.61 6.31
N HIS A 288 7.05 -18.91 6.07
CA HIS A 288 6.50 -19.97 6.92
C HIS A 288 7.13 -20.09 8.30
N VAL A 289 8.37 -19.62 8.47
CA VAL A 289 9.07 -19.68 9.75
C VAL A 289 9.09 -18.34 10.48
N ASN A 290 8.59 -17.28 9.85
CA ASN A 290 8.32 -16.00 10.51
C ASN A 290 6.96 -16.05 11.22
N ASP A 291 6.94 -15.61 12.48
CA ASP A 291 5.70 -15.58 13.28
C ASP A 291 5.57 -14.30 14.13
N PHE A 292 6.40 -13.31 13.80
CA PHE A 292 6.43 -12.07 14.53
C PHE A 292 5.23 -11.18 14.18
N CYS A 293 4.99 -10.22 15.06
CA CYS A 293 4.17 -9.07 14.73
C CYS A 293 4.81 -7.79 15.28
N ALA A 294 4.77 -6.74 14.48
CA ALA A 294 5.41 -5.47 14.81
C ALA A 294 4.54 -4.30 14.36
N THR A 295 4.55 -3.21 15.15
CA THR A 295 3.79 -2.01 14.84
C THR A 295 4.63 -1.07 14.00
N LEU A 296 4.12 -0.68 12.83
CA LEU A 296 4.61 0.44 12.06
C LEU A 296 3.47 1.42 11.94
N ASN A 297 3.69 2.69 12.29
CA ASN A 297 2.77 3.76 11.92
C ASN A 297 1.32 3.56 12.42
N GLY A 298 1.16 2.98 13.62
CA GLY A 298 -0.16 2.67 14.20
C GLY A 298 -0.87 1.44 13.63
N VAL A 299 -0.23 0.72 12.69
CA VAL A 299 -0.74 -0.51 12.07
C VAL A 299 0.19 -1.68 12.42
N ASN A 300 -0.40 -2.79 12.84
CA ASN A 300 0.36 -3.99 13.20
C ASN A 300 0.56 -4.91 12.00
N LEU A 301 1.81 -5.22 11.64
CA LEU A 301 2.17 -6.14 10.59
C LEU A 301 2.50 -7.50 11.21
N CYS A 302 1.63 -8.50 11.04
CA CYS A 302 1.70 -9.79 11.73
C CYS A 302 1.80 -10.98 10.76
N TYR A 303 2.75 -11.90 10.99
CA TYR A 303 2.79 -13.20 10.32
C TYR A 303 1.96 -14.27 11.05
N ALA A 304 1.37 -15.20 10.30
CA ALA A 304 0.56 -16.32 10.81
C ALA A 304 1.39 -17.42 11.52
N GLY A 305 2.63 -17.65 11.07
CA GLY A 305 3.56 -18.61 11.67
C GLY A 305 3.54 -20.05 11.13
N GLY A 306 2.88 -20.32 10.01
CA GLY A 306 2.94 -21.61 9.30
C GLY A 306 2.39 -22.81 10.09
N SER A 307 1.18 -23.27 9.79
CA SER A 307 0.45 -24.31 10.55
C SER A 307 0.40 -25.72 9.94
N GLY A 308 0.50 -25.85 8.63
CA GLY A 308 0.37 -27.12 7.91
C GLY A 308 1.68 -27.85 7.71
N TYR A 309 1.58 -29.03 7.09
CA TYR A 309 2.61 -30.06 7.00
C TYR A 309 3.05 -30.42 5.53
N HIS A 310 2.55 -29.72 4.46
CA HIS A 310 3.07 -29.76 3.05
C HIS A 310 4.02 -28.66 2.35
N GLY A 311 4.08 -27.34 2.66
CA GLY A 311 5.20 -26.39 2.32
C GLY A 311 6.54 -26.42 3.12
N TYR A 312 7.38 -25.37 3.20
CA TYR A 312 8.69 -25.41 3.93
C TYR A 312 8.64 -24.86 5.38
N GLY A 313 9.62 -25.21 6.22
CA GLY A 313 9.64 -25.03 7.69
C GLY A 313 11.04 -25.21 8.29
N LYS A 314 11.17 -25.20 9.63
CA LYS A 314 12.48 -25.29 10.33
C LYS A 314 12.48 -26.42 11.37
N THR A 315 13.53 -27.24 11.36
CA THR A 315 13.72 -28.31 12.37
C THR A 315 13.75 -27.72 13.78
N GLY A 316 13.02 -28.33 14.71
CA GLY A 316 12.87 -27.83 16.09
C GLY A 316 11.95 -26.61 16.26
N TRP A 317 11.21 -26.23 15.20
CA TRP A 317 10.29 -25.09 15.19
C TRP A 317 8.85 -25.59 15.06
N ALA A 318 8.13 -25.69 16.19
CA ALA A 318 6.76 -26.24 16.24
C ALA A 318 5.78 -25.50 15.31
N ARG A 319 4.77 -26.14 14.73
CA ARG A 319 3.77 -25.39 13.95
C ARG A 319 3.05 -24.37 14.80
N ARG A 320 2.51 -23.33 14.17
CA ARG A 320 1.60 -22.45 14.88
C ARG A 320 0.54 -21.83 14.00
N VAL A 321 -0.50 -21.41 14.68
CA VAL A 321 -1.62 -20.63 14.16
C VAL A 321 -1.75 -19.36 14.98
N ARG A 322 -2.15 -18.28 14.33
CA ARG A 322 -2.40 -17.01 14.99
C ARG A 322 -3.89 -16.88 15.30
N VAL A 323 -4.20 -16.43 16.51
CA VAL A 323 -5.56 -16.11 16.93
C VAL A 323 -5.68 -14.60 17.08
N VAL A 324 -6.75 -14.01 16.58
CA VAL A 324 -7.06 -12.58 16.71
C VAL A 324 -8.43 -12.45 17.37
N GLU A 325 -8.51 -11.72 18.48
CA GLU A 325 -9.76 -11.49 19.21
C GLU A 325 -10.05 -9.99 19.28
N ALA A 326 -11.22 -9.59 18.78
CA ALA A 326 -11.80 -8.27 18.99
C ALA A 326 -12.82 -8.34 20.13
N GLN A 327 -12.76 -7.37 21.04
CA GLN A 327 -13.69 -7.25 22.16
C GLN A 327 -14.41 -5.90 22.12
N LEU A 328 -15.73 -5.92 22.35
CA LEU A 328 -16.58 -4.73 22.46
C LEU A 328 -16.50 -4.10 23.85
N GLU A 329 -16.69 -2.78 23.90
CA GLU A 329 -16.85 -2.05 25.16
C GLU A 329 -18.24 -2.31 25.77
N LYS A 330 -18.33 -2.24 27.10
CA LYS A 330 -19.62 -2.03 27.78
C LYS A 330 -19.81 -0.55 28.04
N THR A 331 -20.89 -0.01 27.49
CA THR A 331 -21.32 1.37 27.76
C THR A 331 -21.70 1.53 29.24
N LYS A 332 -21.81 2.79 29.70
CA LYS A 332 -22.28 3.14 31.07
C LYS A 332 -23.63 2.53 31.46
N TYR A 333 -24.43 2.08 30.49
CA TYR A 333 -25.73 1.44 30.71
C TYR A 333 -25.67 -0.10 30.59
N GLY A 334 -24.48 -0.70 30.58
CA GLY A 334 -24.28 -2.14 30.48
C GLY A 334 -24.54 -2.73 29.09
N ARG A 335 -24.81 -1.90 28.07
CA ARG A 335 -25.02 -2.32 26.67
C ARG A 335 -23.71 -2.41 25.91
N TRP A 336 -23.62 -3.28 24.92
CA TRP A 336 -22.48 -3.37 24.00
C TRP A 336 -22.33 -2.09 23.15
N GLY A 337 -21.12 -1.54 23.12
CA GLY A 337 -20.73 -0.39 22.30
C GLY A 337 -19.80 -0.79 21.16
N ALA A 338 -18.92 0.13 20.75
CA ALA A 338 -17.92 -0.12 19.71
C ALA A 338 -16.84 -1.12 20.16
N VAL A 339 -15.98 -1.54 19.22
CA VAL A 339 -14.79 -2.32 19.56
C VAL A 339 -13.89 -1.51 20.49
N ASP A 340 -13.51 -2.12 21.62
CA ASP A 340 -12.68 -1.54 22.67
C ASP A 340 -11.21 -1.91 22.49
N LYS A 341 -10.95 -3.17 22.13
CA LYS A 341 -9.60 -3.69 21.97
C LYS A 341 -9.52 -4.84 20.97
N ILE A 342 -8.35 -4.96 20.35
CA ILE A 342 -7.97 -6.07 19.48
C ILE A 342 -6.69 -6.68 20.04
N THR A 343 -6.71 -7.98 20.30
CA THR A 343 -5.59 -8.75 20.87
C THR A 343 -5.26 -9.93 19.98
N THR A 344 -4.01 -10.40 20.00
CA THR A 344 -3.61 -11.60 19.27
C THR A 344 -2.60 -12.41 20.07
N TRP A 345 -2.59 -13.73 19.82
CA TRP A 345 -1.63 -14.70 20.37
C TRP A 345 -1.42 -15.81 19.35
N LYS A 346 -0.51 -16.74 19.65
CA LYS A 346 -0.28 -17.94 18.84
C LYS A 346 -0.54 -19.20 19.64
N ARG A 347 -0.99 -20.25 18.94
CA ARG A 347 -1.04 -21.62 19.47
C ARG A 347 -0.01 -22.48 18.78
N LEU A 348 0.79 -23.20 19.55
CA LEU A 348 1.78 -24.13 19.03
C LEU A 348 1.18 -25.51 18.80
N ASP A 349 1.67 -26.21 17.79
CA ASP A 349 1.54 -27.66 17.69
C ASP A 349 2.65 -28.34 18.48
N ASP A 350 2.58 -28.20 19.80
CA ASP A 350 3.40 -28.95 20.74
C ASP A 350 2.50 -29.82 21.63
N LYS A 351 3.11 -30.66 22.47
CA LYS A 351 2.38 -31.59 23.34
C LYS A 351 1.35 -30.89 24.25
N ASN A 352 1.57 -29.62 24.58
CA ASN A 352 0.73 -28.86 25.50
C ASN A 352 -0.25 -27.92 24.79
N HIS A 353 -0.19 -27.86 23.46
CA HIS A 353 -0.89 -26.88 22.64
C HIS A 353 -0.71 -25.44 23.19
N SER A 354 0.56 -25.08 23.43
CA SER A 354 0.97 -23.90 24.18
C SER A 354 0.43 -22.61 23.56
N LEU A 355 -0.03 -21.69 24.41
CA LEU A 355 -0.35 -20.31 24.05
C LEU A 355 0.88 -19.43 24.30
N ILE A 356 1.33 -18.72 23.28
CA ILE A 356 2.50 -17.84 23.37
C ILE A 356 2.19 -16.45 22.82
N ASP A 357 3.02 -15.47 23.18
CA ASP A 357 3.10 -14.16 22.54
C ASP A 357 1.76 -13.42 22.47
N THR A 358 1.04 -13.39 23.60
CA THR A 358 -0.16 -12.55 23.73
C THR A 358 0.22 -11.09 23.68
N GLN A 359 -0.41 -10.34 22.78
CA GLN A 359 -0.16 -8.92 22.59
C GLN A 359 -1.44 -8.14 22.27
N LEU A 360 -1.46 -6.88 22.67
CA LEU A 360 -2.50 -5.90 22.31
C LEU A 360 -2.11 -5.24 21.00
N LEU A 361 -2.95 -5.36 19.97
CA LEU A 361 -2.75 -4.68 18.69
C LEU A 361 -3.28 -3.25 18.73
N TRP A 362 -4.44 -3.04 19.35
CA TRP A 362 -5.09 -1.74 19.40
C TRP A 362 -6.08 -1.66 20.56
N SER A 363 -6.25 -0.46 21.13
CA SER A 363 -7.34 -0.14 22.06
C SER A 363 -7.89 1.27 21.81
N LYS A 364 -9.19 1.47 22.06
CA LYS A 364 -9.90 2.74 21.89
C LYS A 364 -9.42 3.86 22.84
N ASN A 365 -8.81 3.53 23.97
CA ASN A 365 -8.45 4.49 25.03
C ASN A 365 -7.02 5.07 24.93
N THR A 366 -6.23 4.69 23.93
CA THR A 366 -4.94 5.33 23.66
C THR A 366 -5.18 6.61 22.85
N ARG A 367 -5.19 7.78 23.51
CA ARG A 367 -5.13 9.10 22.86
C ARG A 367 -3.75 9.69 23.07
N ASP A 368 -3.13 10.20 22.01
CA ASP A 368 -2.04 11.17 22.13
C ASP A 368 -2.31 12.34 21.17
N ASN A 369 -2.63 13.50 21.77
CA ASN A 369 -2.80 14.78 21.08
C ASN A 369 -1.43 15.45 20.89
N VAL A 370 -1.14 16.07 19.73
CA VAL A 370 -0.31 17.31 19.68
C VAL A 370 -0.63 18.14 18.41
N TYR A 371 -1.08 19.38 18.60
CA TYR A 371 -0.94 20.51 17.65
C TYR A 371 0.10 21.47 18.22
N GLY A 372 0.87 22.15 17.35
CA GLY A 372 1.71 23.29 17.70
C GLY A 372 2.00 24.18 16.48
N MET A 373 1.59 25.46 16.55
CA MET A 373 1.91 26.56 15.63
C MET A 373 2.89 27.53 16.30
N CYS A 374 3.71 28.26 15.53
CA CYS A 374 4.40 29.50 15.94
C CYS A 374 4.56 30.49 14.77
N GLU A 375 4.82 31.75 15.12
CA GLU A 375 4.33 33.00 14.51
C GLU A 375 5.22 33.70 13.45
N SER A 376 4.50 34.36 12.52
CA SER A 376 4.66 35.69 11.92
C SER A 376 5.99 36.17 11.29
N GLY A 377 5.97 36.23 9.96
CA GLY A 377 6.60 37.26 9.13
C GLY A 377 5.69 37.54 7.92
N ASP A 378 5.78 38.69 7.26
CA ASP A 378 4.98 39.02 6.07
C ASP A 378 5.35 38.09 4.90
N VAL A 379 4.54 37.04 4.70
CA VAL A 379 4.74 35.97 3.72
C VAL A 379 4.68 36.51 2.30
N ALA A 380 3.76 37.45 2.03
CA ALA A 380 3.57 38.02 0.71
C ALA A 380 4.84 38.73 0.23
N LYS A 381 5.46 39.54 1.09
CA LYS A 381 6.73 40.22 0.77
C LYS A 381 7.88 39.23 0.53
N SER A 382 7.94 38.15 1.29
CA SER A 382 8.99 37.12 1.14
C SER A 382 8.83 36.37 -0.18
N MET A 383 7.60 36.06 -0.58
CA MET A 383 7.30 35.42 -1.87
C MET A 383 7.59 36.36 -3.05
N ASP A 384 7.22 37.64 -2.95
CA ASP A 384 7.52 38.64 -3.98
C ASP A 384 9.04 38.71 -4.24
N MET A 385 9.86 38.70 -3.19
CA MET A 385 11.33 38.68 -3.32
C MET A 385 11.87 37.36 -3.88
N ALA A 386 11.29 36.21 -3.51
CA ALA A 386 11.74 34.90 -3.98
C ALA A 386 11.51 34.73 -5.49
N PHE A 387 10.40 35.25 -6.02
CA PHE A 387 10.04 35.13 -7.44
C PHE A 387 10.43 36.36 -8.28
N ALA A 388 10.85 37.47 -7.65
CA ALA A 388 11.27 38.69 -8.34
C ALA A 388 12.26 38.44 -9.50
N PRO A 389 13.30 37.60 -9.38
CA PRO A 389 14.23 37.38 -10.49
C PRO A 389 13.55 36.84 -11.77
N ALA A 390 12.57 35.95 -11.63
CA ALA A 390 11.82 35.41 -12.78
C ALA A 390 10.83 36.44 -13.34
N ILE A 391 10.16 37.19 -12.46
CA ILE A 391 9.20 38.23 -12.80
C ILE A 391 9.88 39.38 -13.56
N GLU A 392 11.01 39.87 -13.04
CA GLU A 392 11.80 40.95 -13.64
C GLU A 392 12.39 40.53 -14.99
N ALA A 393 12.83 39.27 -15.11
CA ALA A 393 13.31 38.70 -16.36
C ALA A 393 12.18 38.39 -17.36
N ARG A 394 10.91 38.50 -16.96
CA ARG A 394 9.72 38.12 -17.73
C ARG A 394 9.76 36.67 -18.24
N ILE A 395 10.35 35.79 -17.44
CA ILE A 395 10.45 34.37 -17.74
C ILE A 395 9.23 33.67 -17.15
N PRO A 396 8.50 32.83 -17.92
CA PRO A 396 7.43 32.03 -17.36
C PRO A 396 7.95 31.10 -16.26
N TRP A 397 7.29 31.08 -15.12
CA TRP A 397 7.75 30.33 -13.95
C TRP A 397 6.62 29.60 -13.25
N VAL A 398 6.99 28.59 -12.46
CA VAL A 398 6.07 27.73 -11.71
C VAL A 398 6.65 27.47 -10.32
N ALA A 399 5.79 27.24 -9.34
CA ALA A 399 6.21 26.94 -7.97
C ALA A 399 5.52 25.70 -7.42
N ILE A 400 6.23 24.97 -6.57
CA ILE A 400 5.70 23.86 -5.77
C ILE A 400 5.93 24.22 -4.31
N LEU A 401 4.91 23.98 -3.49
CA LEU A 401 4.97 24.27 -2.07
C LEU A 401 5.88 23.26 -1.34
N GLY A 402 6.79 23.77 -0.53
CA GLY A 402 7.63 23.01 0.39
C GLY A 402 7.03 22.83 1.77
N ASN A 403 7.72 22.09 2.64
CA ASN A 403 7.22 21.81 4.00
C ASN A 403 7.20 23.06 4.88
N HIS A 404 8.15 23.98 4.68
CA HIS A 404 8.25 25.23 5.42
C HIS A 404 7.25 26.31 4.98
N ASP A 405 6.62 26.14 3.81
CA ASP A 405 5.79 27.19 3.21
C ASP A 405 4.48 27.45 3.98
N GLN A 406 4.08 26.55 4.89
CA GLN A 406 2.93 26.73 5.79
C GLN A 406 3.33 27.02 7.25
N GLU A 407 4.59 27.33 7.53
CA GLU A 407 5.05 27.62 8.90
C GLU A 407 4.80 29.09 9.33
N SER A 408 3.90 29.79 8.64
CA SER A 408 3.63 31.23 8.79
C SER A 408 2.13 31.54 8.90
N ASP A 409 1.71 32.79 8.68
CA ASP A 409 0.33 33.25 8.86
C ASP A 409 -0.62 32.91 7.69
N MET A 410 -0.10 32.38 6.58
CA MET A 410 -0.88 31.94 5.43
C MET A 410 -1.02 30.40 5.40
N THR A 411 -2.24 29.93 5.13
CA THR A 411 -2.45 28.50 4.81
C THR A 411 -1.86 28.15 3.44
N ARG A 412 -1.56 26.86 3.17
CA ARG A 412 -1.11 26.39 1.84
C ARG A 412 -2.05 26.81 0.72
N GLU A 413 -3.36 26.75 0.97
CA GLU A 413 -4.37 27.20 0.01
C GLU A 413 -4.25 28.69 -0.30
N THR A 414 -4.18 29.51 0.75
CA THR A 414 -4.06 30.96 0.62
C THR A 414 -2.77 31.33 -0.12
N LEU A 415 -1.67 30.65 0.22
CA LEU A 415 -0.37 30.86 -0.40
C LEU A 415 -0.40 30.50 -1.89
N MET A 416 -0.94 29.34 -2.25
CA MET A 416 -1.06 28.95 -3.66
C MET A 416 -1.95 29.92 -4.43
N LYS A 417 -3.09 30.34 -3.85
CA LYS A 417 -3.98 31.37 -4.42
C LYS A 417 -3.31 32.74 -4.60
N TYR A 418 -2.27 33.03 -3.82
CA TYR A 418 -1.45 34.23 -3.98
C TYR A 418 -0.45 34.04 -5.14
N ILE A 419 0.28 32.93 -5.16
CA ILE A 419 1.26 32.58 -6.21
C ILE A 419 0.63 32.64 -7.59
N VAL A 420 -0.55 32.05 -7.81
CA VAL A 420 -1.20 32.03 -9.14
C VAL A 420 -1.64 33.41 -9.67
N LYS A 421 -1.62 34.46 -8.82
CA LYS A 421 -1.93 35.83 -9.23
C LYS A 421 -0.69 36.64 -9.60
N MET A 422 0.50 36.09 -9.39
CA MET A 422 1.75 36.80 -9.67
C MET A 422 2.02 36.91 -11.18
N PRO A 423 2.70 37.97 -11.64
CA PRO A 423 3.05 38.12 -13.05
C PRO A 423 3.87 36.95 -13.58
N TYR A 424 3.56 36.54 -14.81
CA TYR A 424 4.29 35.49 -15.56
C TYR A 424 4.29 34.09 -14.92
N THR A 425 3.53 33.86 -13.84
CA THR A 425 3.37 32.52 -13.29
C THR A 425 2.51 31.66 -14.22
N LEU A 426 2.86 30.39 -14.34
CA LEU A 426 2.05 29.33 -14.95
C LEU A 426 1.56 28.34 -13.88
N SER A 427 1.69 28.69 -12.60
CA SER A 427 1.28 27.82 -11.51
C SER A 427 -0.24 27.75 -11.43
N GLU A 428 -0.77 26.60 -11.03
CA GLU A 428 -2.20 26.40 -10.84
C GLU A 428 -2.49 25.98 -9.40
N VAL A 429 -3.67 26.36 -8.88
CA VAL A 429 -4.05 25.98 -7.50
C VAL A 429 -4.24 24.47 -7.38
N ASN A 430 -4.91 23.87 -8.36
CA ASN A 430 -5.15 22.44 -8.50
C ASN A 430 -5.75 22.20 -9.90
N PRO A 431 -5.84 20.96 -10.39
CA PRO A 431 -6.31 20.67 -11.73
C PRO A 431 -7.77 21.11 -11.93
N PHE A 432 -8.11 21.55 -13.14
CA PHE A 432 -9.49 21.90 -13.49
C PHE A 432 -10.44 20.71 -13.26
N GLY A 433 -11.56 20.95 -12.56
CA GLY A 433 -12.51 19.88 -12.19
C GLY A 433 -12.23 19.19 -10.86
N SER A 434 -11.19 19.60 -10.11
CA SER A 434 -10.89 19.09 -8.76
C SER A 434 -12.01 19.29 -7.73
N TRP A 435 -13.00 20.16 -8.00
CA TRP A 435 -14.22 20.25 -7.20
C TRP A 435 -15.14 19.02 -7.34
N LEU A 436 -15.03 18.25 -8.43
CA LEU A 436 -15.73 16.97 -8.63
C LEU A 436 -14.94 15.78 -8.09
N TYR A 437 -13.60 15.88 -8.07
CA TYR A 437 -12.68 14.86 -7.56
C TYR A 437 -11.66 15.52 -6.63
N PRO A 438 -11.93 15.58 -5.31
CA PRO A 438 -11.03 16.22 -4.36
C PRO A 438 -9.63 15.62 -4.44
N ILE A 439 -8.64 16.49 -4.54
CA ILE A 439 -7.21 16.15 -4.54
C ILE A 439 -6.57 16.77 -3.29
N ASP A 440 -5.76 16.00 -2.58
CA ASP A 440 -4.99 16.48 -1.43
C ASP A 440 -3.93 17.51 -1.84
N GLY A 441 -3.72 18.50 -0.97
CA GLY A 441 -2.74 19.58 -1.17
C GLY A 441 -3.17 20.67 -2.16
N PHE A 442 -2.26 21.60 -2.42
CA PHE A 442 -2.42 22.71 -3.35
C PHE A 442 -1.15 22.89 -4.20
N GLY A 443 -1.30 23.15 -5.49
CA GLY A 443 -0.21 23.20 -6.45
C GLY A 443 -0.01 21.90 -7.22
N ASN A 444 -1.05 21.06 -7.32
CA ASN A 444 -1.03 19.86 -8.17
C ASN A 444 -1.48 20.22 -9.57
N TYR A 445 -0.63 20.09 -10.58
CA TYR A 445 -1.00 20.39 -11.97
C TYR A 445 -0.01 19.80 -12.97
N ASN A 446 -0.44 19.66 -14.23
CA ASN A 446 0.41 19.21 -15.32
C ASN A 446 0.62 20.37 -16.30
N LEU A 447 1.85 20.83 -16.44
CA LEU A 447 2.23 21.80 -17.47
C LEU A 447 2.66 21.06 -18.74
N GLN A 448 1.92 21.30 -19.82
CA GLN A 448 2.18 20.71 -21.14
C GLN A 448 3.11 21.62 -21.95
N ILE A 449 4.27 21.10 -22.35
CA ILE A 449 5.17 21.80 -23.25
C ILE A 449 4.86 21.35 -24.67
N GLU A 450 4.25 22.24 -25.43
CA GLU A 450 3.79 21.97 -26.78
C GLU A 450 4.91 22.03 -27.83
N GLY A 451 4.63 21.50 -29.02
CA GLY A 451 5.56 21.55 -30.14
C GLY A 451 5.81 22.98 -30.63
N PRO A 452 6.96 23.22 -31.28
CA PRO A 452 7.30 24.56 -31.76
C PRO A 452 6.36 24.98 -32.90
N PHE A 453 6.12 26.29 -32.99
CA PHE A 453 5.29 26.89 -34.04
C PHE A 453 5.74 26.46 -35.44
N GLY A 454 4.77 26.07 -36.28
CA GLY A 454 5.02 25.57 -37.63
C GLY A 454 5.46 24.10 -37.71
N SER A 455 5.60 23.39 -36.59
CA SER A 455 5.82 21.95 -36.59
C SER A 455 4.50 21.16 -36.72
N PRO A 456 4.52 19.93 -37.26
CA PRO A 456 3.36 19.04 -37.26
C PRO A 456 2.81 18.76 -35.85
N LEU A 457 3.64 18.89 -34.83
CA LEU A 457 3.29 18.60 -33.44
C LEU A 457 2.97 19.86 -32.63
N PHE A 458 2.70 21.01 -33.29
CA PHE A 458 2.47 22.29 -32.62
C PHE A 458 1.41 22.21 -31.51
N PHE A 459 0.29 21.53 -31.75
CA PHE A 459 -0.79 21.38 -30.75
C PHE A 459 -0.68 20.09 -29.91
N LYS A 460 0.50 19.47 -29.84
CA LYS A 460 0.73 18.26 -29.04
C LYS A 460 1.71 18.57 -27.91
N SER A 461 1.36 18.13 -26.70
CA SER A 461 2.29 18.08 -25.57
C SER A 461 3.46 17.15 -25.91
N LEU A 462 4.66 17.72 -26.08
CA LEU A 462 5.89 16.98 -26.37
C LEU A 462 6.65 16.61 -25.09
N LEU A 463 6.41 17.33 -23.99
CA LEU A 463 6.99 17.07 -22.68
C LEU A 463 5.97 17.50 -21.61
N ASN A 464 5.71 16.63 -20.64
CA ASN A 464 4.78 16.92 -19.54
C ASN A 464 5.56 17.18 -18.25
N LEU A 465 5.23 18.26 -17.54
CA LEU A 465 5.79 18.57 -16.23
C LEU A 465 4.70 18.42 -15.16
N TYR A 466 4.82 17.39 -14.32
CA TYR A 466 3.89 17.12 -13.24
C TYR A 466 4.38 17.75 -11.95
N MET A 467 3.59 18.69 -11.42
CA MET A 467 3.82 19.33 -10.13
C MET A 467 2.98 18.64 -9.08
N LEU A 468 3.59 18.23 -7.97
CA LEU A 468 2.93 17.51 -6.89
C LEU A 468 3.23 18.15 -5.53
N ASP A 469 2.18 18.46 -4.78
CA ASP A 469 2.29 18.95 -3.40
C ASP A 469 2.61 17.78 -2.44
N GLY A 470 3.82 17.73 -1.91
CA GLY A 470 4.21 16.70 -0.94
C GLY A 470 3.62 16.89 0.47
N GLY A 471 2.97 18.02 0.73
CA GLY A 471 2.48 18.41 2.06
C GLY A 471 3.54 19.10 2.93
N ASP A 472 3.24 19.23 4.21
CA ASP A 472 4.10 19.83 5.24
C ASP A 472 4.71 18.75 6.16
N TYR A 473 4.06 18.48 7.28
CA TYR A 473 4.42 17.47 8.26
C TYR A 473 3.21 16.61 8.56
N VAL A 474 3.46 15.36 8.94
CA VAL A 474 2.39 14.38 9.20
C VAL A 474 1.53 14.83 10.38
N LYS A 475 0.21 14.93 10.16
CA LYS A 475 -0.79 15.31 11.19
C LYS A 475 -1.48 14.11 11.85
N LEU A 476 -0.95 12.89 11.64
CA LEU A 476 -1.49 11.64 12.18
C LEU A 476 -0.83 11.28 13.54
N ASP A 477 -1.62 10.67 14.42
CA ASP A 477 -1.16 10.18 15.72
C ASP A 477 0.01 9.18 15.56
N GLY A 478 1.07 9.35 16.36
CA GLY A 478 2.27 8.50 16.32
C GLY A 478 3.35 8.90 15.32
N PHE A 479 3.15 10.00 14.57
CA PHE A 479 4.08 10.49 13.53
C PHE A 479 4.66 11.88 13.77
N ALA A 480 4.53 12.42 15.00
CA ALA A 480 5.02 13.75 15.32
C ALA A 480 6.45 13.98 14.78
N PHE A 481 6.66 15.14 14.13
CA PHE A 481 7.92 15.59 13.53
C PHE A 481 8.37 14.88 12.23
N ASN A 482 7.55 14.05 11.60
CA ASN A 482 7.88 13.49 10.27
C ASN A 482 7.36 14.35 9.12
N TYR A 483 8.05 14.32 7.98
CA TYR A 483 7.63 14.95 6.73
C TYR A 483 6.39 14.27 6.13
N ASP A 484 5.49 15.07 5.59
CA ASP A 484 4.30 14.56 4.90
C ASP A 484 4.66 13.89 3.55
N TRP A 485 3.66 13.29 2.88
CA TRP A 485 3.86 12.58 1.60
C TRP A 485 2.74 12.87 0.59
N VAL A 486 3.05 12.66 -0.69
CA VAL A 486 2.09 12.68 -1.80
C VAL A 486 1.01 11.62 -1.58
N LYS A 487 -0.26 12.03 -1.43
CA LYS A 487 -1.39 11.15 -1.12
C LYS A 487 -1.89 10.36 -2.33
N SER A 488 -2.68 9.31 -2.07
CA SER A 488 -3.22 8.50 -3.18
C SER A 488 -4.08 9.30 -4.16
N SER A 489 -4.80 10.36 -3.72
CA SER A 489 -5.62 11.17 -4.61
C SER A 489 -4.76 11.82 -5.69
N GLN A 490 -3.54 12.20 -5.34
CA GLN A 490 -2.56 12.80 -6.23
C GLN A 490 -1.93 11.76 -7.15
N VAL A 491 -1.64 10.56 -6.63
CA VAL A 491 -1.18 9.41 -7.46
C VAL A 491 -2.24 9.02 -8.49
N ASN A 492 -3.51 8.94 -8.07
CA ASN A 492 -4.65 8.63 -8.93
C ASN A 492 -4.88 9.73 -9.98
N TRP A 493 -4.78 10.99 -9.58
CA TRP A 493 -4.82 12.11 -10.50
C TRP A 493 -3.70 12.02 -11.55
N TYR A 494 -2.46 11.78 -11.12
CA TYR A 494 -1.32 11.61 -12.04
C TYR A 494 -1.59 10.47 -13.03
N GLU A 495 -2.08 9.31 -12.57
CA GLU A 495 -2.40 8.19 -13.45
C GLU A 495 -3.45 8.57 -14.51
N HIS A 496 -4.52 9.26 -14.11
CA HIS A 496 -5.54 9.75 -15.05
C HIS A 496 -4.99 10.77 -16.03
N ALA A 497 -4.21 11.75 -15.55
CA ALA A 497 -3.57 12.75 -16.38
C ALA A 497 -2.62 12.10 -17.39
N SER A 498 -1.76 11.19 -16.95
CA SER A 498 -0.85 10.39 -17.79
C SER A 498 -1.59 9.61 -18.87
N LYS A 499 -2.67 8.91 -18.54
CA LYS A 499 -3.50 8.19 -19.52
C LYS A 499 -4.14 9.13 -20.54
N TRP A 500 -4.64 10.28 -20.08
CA TRP A 500 -5.22 11.28 -20.98
C TRP A 500 -4.18 11.83 -21.95
N GLN A 501 -2.98 12.18 -21.46
CA GLN A 501 -1.88 12.66 -22.31
C GLN A 501 -1.44 11.60 -23.33
N GLU A 502 -1.34 10.34 -22.91
CA GLU A 502 -1.03 9.23 -23.83
C GLU A 502 -2.05 9.13 -24.97
N MET A 503 -3.35 9.23 -24.66
CA MET A 503 -4.42 9.18 -25.67
C MET A 503 -4.32 10.34 -26.65
N GLU A 504 -4.16 11.59 -26.17
CA GLU A 504 -4.06 12.76 -27.05
C GLU A 504 -2.77 12.75 -27.89
N TYR A 505 -1.67 12.22 -27.35
CA TYR A 505 -0.41 12.07 -28.08
C TYR A 505 -0.53 11.08 -29.26
N LYS A 506 -1.30 9.99 -29.07
CA LYS A 506 -1.60 8.96 -30.07
C LYS A 506 -2.70 9.34 -31.06
N LYS A 507 -3.39 10.46 -30.88
CA LYS A 507 -4.51 10.90 -31.72
C LYS A 507 -4.06 11.52 -33.05
N TRP A 508 -4.90 11.40 -34.09
CA TRP A 508 -4.77 12.17 -35.34
C TRP A 508 -4.72 13.69 -35.05
N PRO A 509 -4.04 14.52 -35.89
CA PRO A 509 -3.55 14.20 -37.22
C PRO A 509 -2.10 13.69 -37.33
N PHE A 510 -1.35 13.68 -36.23
CA PHE A 510 0.05 13.22 -36.21
C PHE A 510 0.27 12.22 -35.06
N PRO A 511 -0.32 11.01 -35.15
CA PRO A 511 -0.23 10.02 -34.09
C PRO A 511 1.22 9.62 -33.85
N GLN A 512 1.60 9.52 -32.57
CA GLN A 512 2.92 9.05 -32.16
C GLN A 512 2.82 7.62 -31.65
N ASN A 513 3.86 6.81 -31.89
CA ASN A 513 3.88 5.40 -31.49
C ASN A 513 4.32 5.19 -30.02
N SER A 514 4.83 6.22 -29.37
CA SER A 514 5.26 6.22 -27.96
C SER A 514 4.44 7.21 -27.14
N THR A 515 4.72 7.33 -25.84
CA THR A 515 4.27 8.44 -25.00
C THR A 515 5.27 9.61 -25.09
N ALA A 516 4.78 10.83 -24.89
CA ALA A 516 5.64 11.99 -24.65
C ALA A 516 6.35 11.81 -23.30
N PRO A 517 7.66 12.06 -23.18
CA PRO A 517 8.34 11.96 -21.89
C PRO A 517 7.73 12.93 -20.87
N GLY A 518 7.81 12.54 -19.60
CA GLY A 518 7.36 13.34 -18.46
C GLY A 518 8.49 13.62 -17.46
N LEU A 519 8.38 14.72 -16.72
CA LEU A 519 9.22 15.03 -15.56
C LEU A 519 8.30 15.34 -14.38
N VAL A 520 8.65 14.85 -13.20
CA VAL A 520 7.91 15.11 -11.96
C VAL A 520 8.75 16.03 -11.08
N TYR A 521 8.10 17.01 -10.46
CA TYR A 521 8.71 17.90 -9.48
C TYR A 521 7.89 17.85 -8.20
N LEU A 522 8.59 17.73 -7.08
CA LEU A 522 8.03 17.64 -5.74
C LEU A 522 9.04 18.20 -4.75
N HIS A 523 8.59 18.79 -3.65
CA HIS A 523 9.52 19.32 -2.66
C HIS A 523 10.17 18.18 -1.86
N ILE A 524 9.38 17.49 -1.01
CA ILE A 524 9.82 16.38 -0.15
C ILE A 524 10.10 15.14 -1.00
N PRO A 525 11.33 14.57 -1.00
CA PRO A 525 11.68 13.46 -1.89
C PRO A 525 10.89 12.20 -1.55
N VAL A 526 10.59 11.41 -2.57
CA VAL A 526 9.97 10.07 -2.40
C VAL A 526 10.94 9.12 -1.67
N PRO A 527 10.45 8.11 -0.93
CA PRO A 527 11.30 7.23 -0.14
C PRO A 527 12.42 6.53 -0.91
N GLU A 528 12.25 6.32 -2.21
CA GLU A 528 13.22 5.68 -3.11
C GLU A 528 14.55 6.44 -3.18
N PHE A 529 14.59 7.75 -2.92
CA PHE A 529 15.84 8.50 -2.83
C PHE A 529 16.80 7.91 -1.78
N LYS A 530 16.28 7.27 -0.71
CA LYS A 530 17.10 6.65 0.34
C LYS A 530 17.92 5.47 -0.16
N GLN A 531 17.54 4.82 -1.27
CA GLN A 531 18.27 3.68 -1.83
C GLN A 531 19.69 4.05 -2.27
N PHE A 532 19.92 5.31 -2.62
CA PHE A 532 21.23 5.82 -3.02
C PHE A 532 22.13 6.24 -1.86
N SER A 533 21.84 5.76 -0.65
CA SER A 533 22.68 5.98 0.54
C SER A 533 23.96 5.13 0.54
N THR A 534 24.10 4.17 -0.38
CA THR A 534 25.28 3.32 -0.53
C THR A 534 26.06 3.64 -1.82
N PRO A 535 27.41 3.55 -1.82
CA PRO A 535 28.25 3.93 -2.98
C PRO A 535 28.07 3.07 -4.24
N SER A 536 27.26 2.02 -4.19
CA SER A 536 27.17 0.97 -5.22
C SER A 536 26.33 1.34 -6.43
N TYR A 537 25.60 2.46 -6.38
CA TYR A 537 24.75 2.93 -7.47
C TYR A 537 25.50 3.97 -8.30
N GLY A 538 25.31 3.97 -9.61
CA GLY A 538 25.91 4.96 -10.54
C GLY A 538 25.38 6.38 -10.32
N VAL A 539 25.74 6.98 -9.19
CA VAL A 539 25.32 8.31 -8.75
C VAL A 539 26.24 9.36 -9.38
N ILE A 540 25.63 10.38 -10.01
CA ILE A 540 26.35 11.56 -10.52
C ILE A 540 26.03 12.75 -9.62
N GLY A 541 27.06 13.46 -9.16
CA GLY A 541 26.94 14.52 -8.14
C GLY A 541 27.29 14.03 -6.74
N VAL A 542 26.91 14.80 -5.71
CA VAL A 542 27.41 14.61 -4.35
C VAL A 542 26.26 14.55 -3.35
N ARG A 543 26.35 13.58 -2.44
CA ARG A 543 25.52 13.45 -1.25
C ARG A 543 26.29 14.00 -0.05
N GLN A 544 25.78 15.06 0.58
CA GLN A 544 26.41 15.70 1.74
C GLN A 544 25.63 15.47 3.04
N GLU A 545 24.39 15.00 2.96
CA GLU A 545 23.53 14.76 4.11
C GLU A 545 22.68 13.50 3.93
N GLN A 546 21.99 13.11 5.00
CA GLN A 546 21.02 12.02 4.92
C GLN A 546 19.81 12.44 4.11
N THR A 547 19.18 11.48 3.42
CA THR A 547 17.97 11.75 2.66
C THR A 547 16.78 11.93 3.59
N CYS A 548 16.23 13.15 3.63
CA CYS A 548 15.06 13.53 4.41
C CYS A 548 13.76 13.28 3.63
N SER A 549 13.56 12.04 3.17
CA SER A 549 12.31 11.65 2.50
C SER A 549 11.17 11.50 3.50
N ALA A 550 9.94 11.57 2.98
CA ALA A 550 8.77 11.10 3.71
C ALA A 550 9.00 9.66 4.23
N PRO A 551 8.49 9.31 5.43
CA PRO A 551 8.61 7.96 5.96
C PRO A 551 7.64 6.97 5.30
N ILE A 552 6.60 7.49 4.63
CA ILE A 552 5.53 6.71 4.01
C ILE A 552 5.72 6.68 2.49
N ASN A 553 5.65 5.49 1.89
CA ASN A 553 5.75 5.30 0.44
C ASN A 553 4.36 5.24 -0.21
N SER A 554 3.97 6.31 -0.87
CA SER A 554 2.65 6.41 -1.51
C SER A 554 2.42 5.52 -2.72
N GLY A 555 3.46 4.81 -3.18
CA GLY A 555 3.42 4.11 -4.46
C GLY A 555 3.50 5.05 -5.66
N LEU A 556 3.77 6.35 -5.47
CA LEU A 556 3.97 7.29 -6.58
C LEU A 556 5.05 6.79 -7.52
N PHE A 557 6.25 6.48 -7.01
CA PHE A 557 7.38 6.03 -7.85
C PHE A 557 7.03 4.75 -8.62
N THR A 558 6.37 3.79 -7.98
CA THR A 558 5.79 2.60 -8.63
C THR A 558 4.90 3.00 -9.79
N LYS A 559 3.97 3.93 -9.58
CA LYS A 559 3.07 4.40 -10.63
C LYS A 559 3.83 5.07 -11.78
N LEU A 560 4.89 5.83 -11.49
CA LEU A 560 5.76 6.43 -12.52
C LEU A 560 6.43 5.35 -13.38
N VAL A 561 6.91 4.27 -12.74
CA VAL A 561 7.53 3.13 -13.43
C VAL A 561 6.49 2.36 -14.26
N GLU A 562 5.30 2.09 -13.71
CA GLU A 562 4.20 1.40 -14.41
C GLU A 562 3.74 2.15 -15.66
N ARG A 563 3.70 3.49 -15.61
CA ARG A 563 3.30 4.33 -16.75
C ARG A 563 4.44 4.55 -17.74
N GLY A 564 5.68 4.60 -17.25
CA GLY A 564 6.90 4.51 -18.05
C GLY A 564 7.25 5.75 -18.88
N GLU A 565 6.42 6.79 -18.91
CA GLU A 565 6.67 8.06 -19.59
C GLU A 565 7.58 9.00 -18.79
N VAL A 566 7.52 8.95 -17.45
CA VAL A 566 8.32 9.83 -16.60
C VAL A 566 9.79 9.42 -16.58
N LYS A 567 10.68 10.36 -16.88
CA LYS A 567 12.13 10.13 -17.03
C LYS A 567 12.97 10.76 -15.91
N GLY A 568 12.39 11.69 -15.16
CA GLY A 568 13.06 12.35 -14.05
C GLY A 568 12.08 12.77 -12.96
N VAL A 569 12.50 12.65 -11.71
CA VAL A 569 11.84 13.16 -10.51
C VAL A 569 12.81 14.11 -9.83
N PHE A 570 12.41 15.35 -9.60
CA PHE A 570 13.25 16.39 -9.02
C PHE A 570 12.76 16.79 -7.64
N SER A 571 13.70 16.86 -6.69
CA SER A 571 13.45 17.30 -5.31
C SER A 571 14.35 18.46 -4.89
N GLY A 572 13.79 19.37 -4.10
CA GLY A 572 14.48 20.55 -3.56
C GLY A 572 14.65 20.58 -2.04
N HIS A 573 14.27 19.52 -1.32
CA HIS A 573 14.20 19.50 0.14
C HIS A 573 15.56 19.43 0.85
N ASP A 574 16.46 18.57 0.35
CA ASP A 574 17.78 18.38 0.92
C ASP A 574 18.74 19.39 0.28
N HIS A 575 19.11 20.44 1.02
CA HIS A 575 19.78 21.60 0.44
C HIS A 575 21.26 21.37 0.11
N VAL A 576 21.91 20.37 0.73
CA VAL A 576 23.32 20.07 0.44
C VAL A 576 23.51 18.80 -0.38
N ASN A 577 22.44 18.02 -0.61
CA ASN A 577 22.42 16.96 -1.61
C ASN A 577 22.18 17.54 -3.01
N ASP A 578 22.97 17.12 -4.00
CA ASP A 578 22.81 17.56 -5.39
C ASP A 578 23.00 16.43 -6.41
N PHE A 579 22.95 15.21 -5.94
CA PHE A 579 23.15 14.03 -6.76
C PHE A 579 21.94 13.74 -7.63
N CYS A 580 22.16 12.96 -8.69
CA CYS A 580 21.12 12.32 -9.45
C CYS A 580 21.50 10.88 -9.81
N ALA A 581 20.54 9.96 -9.69
CA ALA A 581 20.76 8.55 -9.92
C ALA A 581 19.54 7.88 -10.54
N THR A 582 19.77 6.84 -11.35
CA THR A 582 18.71 6.12 -12.05
C THR A 582 18.25 4.91 -11.22
N LEU A 583 16.94 4.81 -11.00
CA LEU A 583 16.27 3.64 -10.45
C LEU A 583 15.17 3.22 -11.42
N ASN A 584 15.16 1.96 -11.86
CA ASN A 584 14.12 1.39 -12.73
C ASN A 584 13.76 2.25 -13.96
N GLY A 585 14.76 2.88 -14.59
CA GLY A 585 14.57 3.73 -15.77
C GLY A 585 14.11 5.18 -15.50
N VAL A 586 13.97 5.57 -14.22
CA VAL A 586 13.59 6.92 -13.78
C VAL A 586 14.77 7.54 -13.02
N ASN A 587 15.10 8.80 -13.34
CA ASN A 587 16.18 9.51 -12.68
C ASN A 587 15.68 10.29 -11.46
N LEU A 588 16.17 10.00 -10.26
CA LEU A 588 15.87 10.73 -9.04
C LEU A 588 16.98 11.76 -8.79
N CYS A 589 16.66 13.04 -8.93
CA CYS A 589 17.64 14.13 -8.92
C CYS A 589 17.34 15.17 -7.83
N TYR A 590 18.34 15.58 -7.06
CA TYR A 590 18.27 16.77 -6.21
C TYR A 590 18.69 18.04 -6.95
N ALA A 591 18.05 19.16 -6.63
CA ALA A 591 18.33 20.47 -7.22
C ALA A 591 19.59 21.16 -6.65
N GLY A 592 20.02 20.82 -5.43
CA GLY A 592 21.26 21.33 -4.80
C GLY A 592 21.15 22.67 -4.05
N GLY A 593 19.93 23.19 -3.85
CA GLY A 593 19.63 24.34 -3.00
C GLY A 593 20.21 25.69 -3.47
N SER A 594 19.36 26.57 -4.00
CA SER A 594 19.76 27.91 -4.47
C SER A 594 19.53 29.03 -3.45
N GLY A 595 18.61 28.84 -2.50
CA GLY A 595 18.22 29.86 -1.53
C GLY A 595 19.25 30.07 -0.41
N TYR A 596 19.55 31.33 -0.09
CA TYR A 596 20.44 31.69 1.01
C TYR A 596 19.76 31.71 2.40
N HIS A 597 18.43 31.70 2.43
CA HIS A 597 17.65 31.62 3.67
C HIS A 597 17.51 30.18 4.20
N GLY A 598 17.64 29.17 3.34
CA GLY A 598 17.69 27.76 3.74
C GLY A 598 19.06 27.38 4.30
N TYR A 599 19.13 26.29 5.08
CA TYR A 599 20.41 25.79 5.58
C TYR A 599 21.38 25.44 4.44
N GLY A 600 22.67 25.36 4.75
CA GLY A 600 23.73 25.07 3.81
C GLY A 600 25.01 24.60 4.52
N LYS A 601 26.09 24.41 3.76
CA LYS A 601 27.39 23.96 4.30
C LYS A 601 28.49 24.93 3.90
N THR A 602 29.34 25.33 4.84
CA THR A 602 30.48 26.21 4.56
C THR A 602 31.39 25.58 3.50
N GLY A 603 31.79 26.37 2.50
CA GLY A 603 32.58 25.89 1.36
C GLY A 603 31.78 25.13 0.29
N TRP A 604 30.45 25.07 0.41
CA TRP A 604 29.55 24.44 -0.55
C TRP A 604 28.76 25.52 -1.31
N ALA A 605 29.20 25.87 -2.52
CA ALA A 605 28.58 26.92 -3.33
C ALA A 605 27.10 26.59 -3.64
N ARG A 606 26.18 27.55 -3.53
CA ARG A 606 24.77 27.34 -3.93
C ARG A 606 24.70 26.91 -5.39
N ARG A 607 23.64 26.22 -5.80
CA ARG A 607 23.49 25.80 -7.19
C ARG A 607 22.06 25.64 -7.61
N VAL A 608 21.88 25.68 -8.92
CA VAL A 608 20.64 25.37 -9.60
C VAL A 608 20.87 24.23 -10.57
N ARG A 609 19.87 23.34 -10.67
CA ARG A 609 19.85 22.31 -11.69
C ARG A 609 19.13 22.83 -12.94
N VAL A 610 19.74 22.60 -14.08
CA VAL A 610 19.17 22.92 -15.40
C VAL A 610 18.80 21.61 -16.09
N VAL A 611 17.64 21.58 -16.72
CA VAL A 611 17.16 20.44 -17.53
C VAL A 611 16.85 20.95 -18.92
N GLU A 612 17.37 20.27 -19.94
CA GLU A 612 17.19 20.61 -21.34
C GLU A 612 16.55 19.42 -22.05
N ALA A 613 15.44 19.66 -22.75
CA ALA A 613 14.80 18.71 -23.63
C ALA A 613 15.03 19.14 -25.08
N GLN A 614 15.69 18.28 -25.85
CA GLN A 614 16.04 18.52 -27.24
C GLN A 614 15.07 17.77 -28.16
N LEU A 615 14.54 18.45 -29.17
CA LEU A 615 13.68 17.85 -30.19
C LEU A 615 14.49 17.23 -31.32
N GLU A 616 13.98 16.13 -31.88
CA GLU A 616 14.55 15.54 -33.09
C GLU A 616 14.30 16.42 -34.31
N LYS A 617 15.19 16.31 -35.30
CA LYS A 617 14.94 16.76 -36.67
C LYS A 617 14.50 15.57 -37.51
N THR A 618 13.27 15.61 -38.01
CA THR A 618 12.75 14.60 -38.93
C THR A 618 13.55 14.58 -40.24
N LYS A 619 13.41 13.50 -41.02
CA LYS A 619 14.02 13.37 -42.37
C LYS A 619 13.66 14.50 -43.35
N TYR A 620 12.65 15.30 -43.04
CA TYR A 620 12.21 16.46 -43.84
C TYR A 620 12.66 17.81 -43.23
N GLY A 621 13.57 17.81 -42.25
CA GLY A 621 14.08 19.00 -41.58
C GLY A 621 13.10 19.66 -40.59
N ARG A 622 11.90 19.09 -40.39
CA ARG A 622 10.89 19.58 -39.44
C ARG A 622 11.20 19.08 -38.03
N TRP A 623 10.80 19.86 -37.01
CA TRP A 623 10.87 19.46 -35.61
C TRP A 623 9.90 18.30 -35.33
N GLY A 624 10.39 17.26 -34.68
CA GLY A 624 9.64 16.08 -34.25
C GLY A 624 9.47 16.02 -32.73
N ALA A 625 9.38 14.79 -32.20
CA ALA A 625 9.24 14.56 -30.76
C ALA A 625 10.55 14.86 -30.00
N VAL A 626 10.50 14.81 -28.66
CA VAL A 626 11.70 14.90 -27.83
C VAL A 626 12.63 13.73 -28.15
N ASP A 627 13.88 14.03 -28.48
CA ASP A 627 14.95 13.09 -28.77
C ASP A 627 15.79 12.77 -27.54
N LYS A 628 16.06 13.79 -26.72
CA LYS A 628 17.01 13.70 -25.62
C LYS A 628 16.62 14.63 -24.48
N ILE A 629 16.84 14.18 -23.25
CA ILE A 629 16.75 15.01 -22.04
C ILE A 629 18.09 14.97 -21.31
N THR A 630 18.72 16.13 -21.14
CA THR A 630 20.00 16.31 -20.45
C THR A 630 19.81 17.18 -19.22
N THR A 631 20.66 17.00 -18.21
CA THR A 631 20.70 17.89 -17.05
C THR A 631 22.13 18.17 -16.62
N TRP A 632 22.36 19.34 -16.03
CA TRP A 632 23.61 19.76 -15.42
C TRP A 632 23.31 20.69 -14.24
N LYS A 633 24.33 21.08 -13.49
CA LYS A 633 24.21 22.09 -12.44
C LYS A 633 25.03 23.33 -12.77
N ARG A 634 24.56 24.47 -12.31
CA ARG A 634 25.30 25.75 -12.33
C ARG A 634 25.58 26.19 -10.90
N LEU A 635 26.85 26.40 -10.59
CA LEU A 635 27.28 26.85 -9.27
C LEU A 635 27.21 28.37 -9.16
N ASP A 636 26.74 28.88 -8.03
CA ASP A 636 26.93 30.26 -7.62
C ASP A 636 28.36 30.47 -7.10
N ASP A 637 29.33 30.27 -8.00
CA ASP A 637 30.72 30.58 -7.83
C ASP A 637 31.13 31.73 -8.77
N LYS A 638 32.37 32.21 -8.64
CA LYS A 638 32.85 33.35 -9.45
C LYS A 638 32.75 33.14 -10.97
N ASN A 639 32.71 31.89 -11.44
CA ASN A 639 32.75 31.53 -12.85
C ASN A 639 31.41 31.00 -13.36
N HIS A 640 30.39 30.94 -12.50
CA HIS A 640 29.11 30.29 -12.77
C HIS A 640 29.29 28.86 -13.34
N SER A 641 30.20 28.09 -12.73
CA SER A 641 30.71 26.82 -13.25
C SER A 641 29.60 25.85 -13.60
N LEU A 642 29.73 25.18 -14.76
CA LEU A 642 28.87 24.07 -15.17
C LEU A 642 29.50 22.76 -14.72
N ILE A 643 28.76 21.96 -13.97
CA ILE A 643 29.22 20.66 -13.47
C ILE A 643 28.20 19.56 -13.72
N ASP A 644 28.68 18.31 -13.71
CA ASP A 644 27.85 17.10 -13.66
C ASP A 644 26.81 16.99 -14.77
N THR A 645 27.21 17.28 -16.01
CA THR A 645 26.36 17.04 -17.19
C THR A 645 26.06 15.55 -17.32
N GLN A 646 24.78 15.21 -17.41
CA GLN A 646 24.33 13.82 -17.56
C GLN A 646 23.12 13.71 -18.50
N LEU A 647 23.02 12.56 -19.16
CA LEU A 647 21.87 12.16 -19.97
C LEU A 647 20.81 11.52 -19.07
N LEU A 648 19.61 12.09 -19.01
CA LEU A 648 18.49 11.49 -18.29
C LEU A 648 17.76 10.46 -19.16
N TRP A 649 17.55 10.77 -20.43
CA TRP A 649 16.81 9.91 -21.36
C TRP A 649 17.12 10.24 -22.82
N SER A 650 17.08 9.25 -23.71
CA SER A 650 17.05 9.47 -25.16
C SER A 650 16.10 8.53 -25.88
N LYS A 651 15.54 8.97 -27.02
CA LYS A 651 14.60 8.20 -27.84
C LYS A 651 15.21 6.91 -28.40
N ASN A 652 16.52 6.89 -28.64
CA ASN A 652 17.26 5.73 -29.18
C ASN A 652 17.74 4.73 -28.11
N THR A 653 17.50 4.96 -26.82
CA THR A 653 17.91 4.02 -25.75
C THR A 653 16.83 2.99 -25.38
N THR A 654 15.74 2.88 -26.14
CA THR A 654 14.87 1.70 -26.03
C THR A 654 15.55 0.48 -26.66
N LEU A 655 16.17 -0.33 -25.80
CA LEU A 655 16.69 -1.69 -26.00
C LEU A 655 17.92 -1.81 -26.91
N ASP A 656 19.11 -1.78 -26.30
CA ASP A 656 20.24 -2.52 -26.85
C ASP A 656 19.91 -4.02 -26.77
N ALA A 657 19.38 -4.56 -27.87
CA ALA A 657 19.10 -5.99 -28.08
C ALA A 657 20.38 -6.87 -28.10
N ASN A 658 21.53 -6.33 -27.65
CA ASN A 658 22.82 -7.02 -27.58
C ASN A 658 23.24 -7.49 -26.20
N TYR A 659 22.43 -7.33 -25.15
CA TYR A 659 22.56 -8.17 -23.95
C TYR A 659 22.01 -9.58 -24.22
N ARG A 660 22.60 -10.27 -25.21
CA ARG A 660 22.58 -11.72 -25.26
C ARG A 660 23.29 -12.20 -24.00
N PHE A 661 22.56 -12.82 -23.08
CA PHE A 661 23.15 -13.67 -22.07
C PHE A 661 24.10 -14.63 -22.77
N LYS A 662 25.41 -14.44 -22.56
CA LYS A 662 26.37 -15.52 -22.82
C LYS A 662 26.04 -16.60 -21.80
N CYS A 663 25.21 -17.56 -22.21
CA CYS A 663 25.11 -18.85 -21.54
C CYS A 663 26.51 -19.47 -21.56
N ASN A 664 27.28 -19.24 -20.51
CA ASN A 664 28.41 -20.10 -20.22
C ASN A 664 27.81 -21.48 -19.92
N LYS A 665 28.03 -22.41 -20.85
CA LYS A 665 27.76 -23.83 -20.67
C LYS A 665 28.41 -24.27 -19.36
N ILE A 666 27.59 -24.46 -18.33
CA ILE A 666 27.99 -25.26 -17.17
C ILE A 666 28.14 -26.68 -17.71
N LYS A 667 29.37 -27.20 -17.67
CA LYS A 667 29.65 -28.60 -17.98
C LYS A 667 28.89 -29.45 -16.97
N GLN A 668 28.12 -30.41 -17.49
CA GLN A 668 27.56 -31.51 -16.72
C GLN A 668 28.69 -32.22 -15.97
N HIS A 669 28.56 -32.28 -14.65
CA HIS A 669 29.01 -33.38 -13.80
C HIS A 669 28.02 -33.56 -12.66
#